data_AF-A0A498IVV5-F1
#
_entry.id   AF-A0A498IVV5-F1
#
_cell.length_a   1.000
_cell.length_b   1.000
_cell.length_c   1.000
_cell.angle_alpha   90.00
_cell.angle_beta   90.00
_cell.angle_gamma   90.00
#
_symmetry.space_group_name_H-M   'P 1'
#
loop_
_entity.id
_entity.type
_entity.pdbx_description
1 polymer ?
#
loop_
_entity_poly.entity_id
_entity_poly.type
_entity_poly.pdbx_seq_one_letter_code
_entity_poly.pdbx_strand_id
1 'polypeptide(L)'
;MQISSVKLRTPAFTSPEFLSRRCLIKSHSLSLPNFRNAQKTAPSSSSSSLKPLHITSGDCFALAGKTEKGSAVCNAYEADQSRPLEINIELPDQQEAAQRLKIGLYFATWWALNVVFNIYNKKVLNVFPYPWLTSTLSLATGSLMMLVSWATRIAEAPKTELDFWKTLLPVAVAHTIGHVAATVSMAKVAVSFTHIIKSSEPAFSVLVSRFLLGETFPLPVYLSLFPIIGGCALAAVTELNFNMIGFMGAMISNLAFVFRNIFSKKGMKGKSVSGMNYYACLSMLSLLILIPFAIAVEGPKMWAAGWNTALAQIGPNFVWWVVAQSVFYHLYNQVSYMSLDQISPLTFSVGNTMKRISVIVASIIIFHTPIQPINALGAAIAILGTFLYSQLWLDLADDFAINFVCRASSEECLKMPKLACMIDDEERQRDCSSYGYESVSSILTVSSSPSKVMGNFSVLVQAVLTTVQILCFSILKASCNSHISLEGKAASSSFPSDFLFGTASSSYQYEGAYLNDGKALNNWDVFTHEPGIQPYATLTHYDIPQELEDRYGAWLSPQVQADFKHYANTCFKFFGDRVKYWATFNEPNVAVPNGYRLGTYPPARCSIPFGNCTSGDSEREPFIAAHNIILSHAAAVNVYRTKYQKIQGGSIGIVMNAPWFEPISNSLEDKLAAERAISFYMNWFLDPIVLGRYPAEMQELLGADLPAFSKSDVEMLKKTGLDFIGLNHYTSCYSKDCMFSVCESGTGASRTEGYALRTFEKDGVFIGEPTTIDWLYVYPQGMEKIVTYVKERYNNTPMFITENGFGEIENSNSSSAVLLHDVKRLEYMGSYLQALAKAMRKGADVRGYLVWSLLDNFEWTSGYTIRFGLYRVDYTTLKRTQRLSAT
;
A
#
# COMPACT_ATOMS: atom_id res chain seq x y z
N MET A 1 51.19 -51.44 -16.74
CA MET A 1 51.46 -52.80 -16.21
C MET A 1 50.37 -53.73 -16.74
N GLN A 2 50.58 -55.05 -16.78
CA GLN A 2 49.63 -56.08 -17.26
C GLN A 2 48.34 -56.12 -16.40
N ILE A 3 47.16 -56.67 -16.77
CA ILE A 3 46.63 -57.40 -17.95
C ILE A 3 45.09 -57.09 -18.03
N SER A 4 44.20 -57.43 -19.00
CA SER A 4 43.97 -58.65 -19.81
C SER A 4 43.48 -58.34 -21.25
N SER A 5 42.42 -58.99 -21.78
CA SER A 5 41.96 -58.85 -23.18
C SER A 5 40.48 -59.24 -23.49
N VAL A 6 39.84 -58.42 -24.33
CA VAL A 6 38.90 -58.71 -25.46
C VAL A 6 38.02 -59.98 -25.46
N LYS A 7 36.69 -59.81 -25.65
CA LYS A 7 35.86 -60.68 -26.52
C LYS A 7 34.56 -60.03 -27.02
N LEU A 8 33.79 -60.75 -27.87
CA LEU A 8 32.80 -60.21 -28.82
C LEU A 8 31.50 -61.07 -28.87
N ARG A 9 30.40 -60.45 -29.35
CA ARG A 9 29.13 -61.01 -29.91
C ARG A 9 27.83 -61.01 -29.06
N THR A 10 26.75 -60.78 -29.81
CA THR A 10 25.28 -60.94 -29.60
C THR A 10 24.85 -62.41 -29.77
N PRO A 11 23.54 -62.83 -29.74
CA PRO A 11 22.24 -62.13 -29.62
C PRO A 11 21.45 -62.63 -28.37
N ALA A 12 20.12 -62.65 -28.19
CA ALA A 12 18.89 -62.42 -28.98
C ALA A 12 17.73 -62.07 -28.00
N PHE A 13 16.44 -61.89 -28.35
CA PHE A 13 15.63 -61.92 -29.59
C PHE A 13 14.46 -60.90 -29.40
N THR A 14 13.24 -60.89 -29.97
CA THR A 14 12.41 -61.76 -30.85
C THR A 14 11.38 -60.88 -31.60
N SER A 15 10.73 -61.41 -32.64
CA SER A 15 9.43 -60.92 -33.18
C SER A 15 8.63 -62.11 -33.75
N PRO A 16 7.32 -61.93 -34.03
CA PRO A 16 6.83 -62.11 -35.41
C PRO A 16 5.67 -61.14 -35.78
N GLU A 17 5.11 -61.08 -36.99
CA GLU A 17 5.60 -61.13 -38.39
C GLU A 17 4.34 -61.02 -39.33
N PHE A 18 4.55 -60.95 -40.65
CA PHE A 18 3.57 -60.96 -41.77
C PHE A 18 2.74 -59.68 -42.01
N LEU A 19 2.71 -59.00 -43.17
CA LEU A 19 3.17 -59.13 -44.58
C LEU A 19 1.98 -59.15 -45.56
N SER A 20 1.86 -58.11 -46.41
CA SER A 20 1.67 -58.29 -47.86
C SER A 20 1.91 -57.00 -48.68
N ARG A 21 2.95 -57.02 -49.54
CA ARG A 21 2.97 -56.74 -51.00
C ARG A 21 1.95 -55.71 -51.59
N ARG A 22 2.26 -54.88 -52.61
CA ARG A 22 3.20 -55.05 -53.75
C ARG A 22 3.36 -53.74 -54.59
N CYS A 23 4.55 -53.48 -55.16
CA CYS A 23 4.89 -52.86 -56.50
C CYS A 23 4.18 -51.58 -57.08
N LEU A 24 4.74 -50.75 -57.99
CA LEU A 24 6.09 -50.46 -58.56
C LEU A 24 6.07 -49.17 -59.45
N ILE A 25 7.21 -48.43 -59.53
CA ILE A 25 7.81 -47.74 -60.72
C ILE A 25 7.26 -46.39 -61.31
N LYS A 26 8.13 -45.36 -61.22
CA LYS A 26 8.61 -44.32 -62.20
C LYS A 26 7.72 -43.25 -62.88
N SER A 27 7.97 -41.99 -62.48
CA SER A 27 8.46 -40.81 -63.27
C SER A 27 8.08 -40.54 -64.74
N HIS A 28 7.76 -39.27 -65.06
CA HIS A 28 8.43 -38.47 -66.12
C HIS A 28 8.13 -36.95 -65.98
N SER A 29 8.77 -36.11 -66.81
CA SER A 29 8.64 -34.63 -66.85
C SER A 29 8.68 -34.12 -68.31
N LEU A 30 8.06 -32.93 -68.62
CA LEU A 30 8.55 -31.89 -69.57
C LEU A 30 7.54 -30.76 -69.97
N SER A 31 8.08 -29.54 -70.10
CA SER A 31 7.81 -28.42 -71.05
C SER A 31 6.42 -27.80 -71.36
N LEU A 32 6.29 -26.49 -71.04
CA LEU A 32 6.06 -25.28 -71.90
C LEU A 32 5.67 -25.44 -73.39
N PRO A 33 4.82 -24.54 -73.97
CA PRO A 33 5.14 -23.12 -74.32
C PRO A 33 4.05 -22.07 -73.92
N ASN A 34 4.19 -20.72 -73.86
CA ASN A 34 5.12 -19.65 -74.34
C ASN A 34 4.57 -18.77 -75.49
N PHE A 35 4.22 -17.48 -75.26
CA PHE A 35 4.70 -16.29 -76.02
C PHE A 35 4.09 -14.89 -75.68
N ARG A 36 4.93 -13.84 -75.87
CA ARG A 36 4.68 -12.43 -76.32
C ARG A 36 4.08 -11.34 -75.38
N ASN A 37 5.00 -10.60 -74.76
CA ASN A 37 5.23 -9.13 -74.85
C ASN A 37 4.10 -8.15 -75.23
N ALA A 38 3.94 -7.08 -74.44
CA ALA A 38 4.00 -5.68 -74.90
C ALA A 38 4.33 -4.71 -73.73
N GLN A 39 4.66 -3.45 -74.03
CA GLN A 39 5.15 -2.43 -73.08
C GLN A 39 4.13 -1.31 -72.78
N LYS A 40 4.30 -0.63 -71.63
CA LYS A 40 4.05 0.81 -71.34
C LYS A 40 2.77 1.49 -71.88
N THR A 41 1.94 2.08 -70.99
CA THR A 41 1.88 3.54 -70.71
C THR A 41 0.69 3.91 -69.80
N ALA A 42 0.86 4.94 -68.95
CA ALA A 42 -0.22 5.76 -68.38
C ALA A 42 -0.52 6.95 -69.35
N PRO A 43 -1.64 7.73 -69.25
CA PRO A 43 -2.35 8.10 -68.01
C PRO A 43 -3.89 8.35 -68.10
N SER A 44 -4.44 8.84 -66.98
CA SER A 44 -5.53 9.83 -66.82
C SER A 44 -7.02 9.54 -67.14
N SER A 45 -7.85 9.95 -66.17
CA SER A 45 -9.13 10.69 -66.30
C SER A 45 -10.43 10.02 -66.82
N SER A 46 -11.28 9.68 -65.85
CA SER A 46 -12.63 10.23 -65.62
C SER A 46 -13.85 9.90 -66.51
N SER A 47 -14.81 9.23 -65.84
CA SER A 47 -16.21 9.66 -65.62
C SER A 47 -17.28 9.62 -66.73
N SER A 48 -18.40 8.98 -66.37
CA SER A 48 -19.80 9.35 -66.69
C SER A 48 -20.71 8.58 -65.70
N SER A 49 -21.92 8.98 -65.33
CA SER A 49 -22.63 10.29 -65.26
C SER A 49 -23.94 10.02 -64.46
N LEU A 50 -24.60 10.97 -63.78
CA LEU A 50 -25.49 12.02 -64.31
C LEU A 50 -25.85 13.04 -63.21
N LYS A 51 -26.59 14.12 -63.57
CA LYS A 51 -26.85 15.31 -62.73
C LYS A 51 -28.38 15.59 -62.50
N PRO A 52 -28.92 16.84 -62.50
CA PRO A 52 -29.32 17.56 -61.28
C PRO A 52 -30.74 18.20 -61.35
N LEU A 53 -31.05 19.16 -60.46
CA LEU A 53 -31.93 20.31 -60.77
C LEU A 53 -31.70 21.50 -59.78
N HIS A 54 -32.28 22.67 -60.10
CA HIS A 54 -32.15 23.98 -59.41
C HIS A 54 -33.59 24.57 -59.15
N ILE A 55 -33.92 25.85 -58.87
CA ILE A 55 -33.30 27.19 -59.02
C ILE A 55 -33.94 28.22 -58.03
N THR A 56 -33.24 29.34 -57.76
CA THR A 56 -33.75 30.68 -57.32
C THR A 56 -34.12 30.98 -55.85
N SER A 57 -34.31 32.29 -55.59
CA SER A 57 -34.28 33.03 -54.32
C SER A 57 -35.50 33.94 -54.13
N GLY A 58 -35.67 34.52 -52.93
CA GLY A 58 -36.66 35.57 -52.64
C GLY A 58 -36.45 36.20 -51.27
N ASP A 59 -36.82 37.48 -51.11
CA ASP A 59 -36.53 38.32 -49.94
C ASP A 59 -37.82 38.85 -49.26
N CYS A 60 -37.66 39.39 -48.04
CA CYS A 60 -38.57 40.33 -47.34
C CYS A 60 -39.86 39.89 -46.59
N PHE A 61 -39.94 40.41 -45.36
CA PHE A 61 -41.09 40.90 -44.56
C PHE A 61 -42.22 39.98 -44.02
N ALA A 62 -42.27 39.97 -42.68
CA ALA A 62 -43.26 39.45 -41.75
C ALA A 62 -44.73 39.90 -41.94
N LEU A 63 -45.68 39.08 -41.42
CA LEU A 63 -46.51 39.44 -40.24
C LEU A 63 -47.41 38.32 -39.67
N ALA A 64 -47.53 38.31 -38.34
CA ALA A 64 -48.65 37.86 -37.48
C ALA A 64 -49.60 36.68 -37.91
N GLY A 65 -49.21 35.45 -37.53
CA GLY A 65 -49.76 34.74 -36.36
C GLY A 65 -51.24 34.28 -36.29
N LYS A 66 -51.44 32.96 -36.08
CA LYS A 66 -52.20 32.38 -34.95
C LYS A 66 -51.96 30.87 -34.77
N THR A 67 -52.26 30.39 -33.56
CA THR A 67 -52.30 29.00 -33.05
C THR A 67 -53.10 28.02 -33.94
N GLU A 68 -52.87 26.69 -33.94
CA GLU A 68 -52.64 25.78 -32.80
C GLU A 68 -51.68 24.59 -33.05
N LYS A 69 -51.21 24.01 -31.92
CA LYS A 69 -50.81 22.61 -31.63
C LYS A 69 -50.05 21.77 -32.68
N GLY A 70 -48.89 21.26 -32.26
CA GLY A 70 -48.31 20.01 -32.80
C GLY A 70 -46.79 19.94 -32.76
N SER A 71 -46.18 19.76 -31.58
CA SER A 71 -44.73 19.49 -31.51
C SER A 71 -44.33 18.70 -30.26
N ALA A 72 -43.64 17.59 -30.46
CA ALA A 72 -42.86 16.91 -29.44
C ALA A 72 -41.37 17.26 -29.70
N VAL A 73 -40.73 17.93 -28.74
CA VAL A 73 -39.34 18.37 -28.85
C VAL A 73 -38.53 17.74 -27.72
N CYS A 74 -37.45 17.05 -28.08
CA CYS A 74 -36.42 16.68 -27.12
C CYS A 74 -35.63 17.93 -26.74
N ASN A 75 -36.06 18.62 -25.68
CA ASN A 75 -35.27 19.71 -25.09
C ASN A 75 -34.07 19.11 -24.36
N ALA A 76 -32.87 19.30 -24.91
CA ALA A 76 -31.67 19.31 -24.09
C ALA A 76 -31.78 20.45 -23.06
N TYR A 77 -31.34 20.24 -21.82
CA TYR A 77 -31.25 21.31 -20.85
C TYR A 77 -29.84 21.92 -20.91
N GLU A 78 -29.76 23.23 -21.07
CA GLU A 78 -28.51 23.97 -20.94
C GLU A 78 -28.22 24.17 -19.45
N ALA A 79 -26.99 23.84 -19.03
CA ALA A 79 -26.55 23.93 -17.65
C ALA A 79 -25.72 25.19 -17.40
N ASP A 80 -26.35 26.38 -17.51
CA ASP A 80 -25.75 27.63 -17.04
C ASP A 80 -26.71 28.45 -16.17
N GLN A 81 -26.61 28.25 -14.86
CA GLN A 81 -26.99 29.27 -13.89
C GLN A 81 -26.24 29.07 -12.58
N SER A 82 -25.17 29.84 -12.41
CA SER A 82 -24.31 29.78 -11.23
C SER A 82 -24.97 30.39 -9.99
N ARG A 83 -25.33 29.55 -9.02
CA ARG A 83 -25.56 29.94 -7.62
C ARG A 83 -24.82 28.98 -6.69
N PRO A 84 -24.04 29.46 -5.71
CA PRO A 84 -23.29 28.59 -4.81
C PRO A 84 -24.24 27.87 -3.85
N LEU A 85 -24.29 26.55 -3.97
CA LEU A 85 -24.78 25.64 -2.95
C LEU A 85 -23.56 24.96 -2.34
N GLU A 86 -23.23 25.30 -1.09
CA GLU A 86 -22.19 24.62 -0.31
C GLU A 86 -22.68 23.21 0.06
N ILE A 87 -22.45 22.25 -0.83
CA ILE A 87 -22.71 20.83 -0.57
C ILE A 87 -21.35 20.11 -0.53
N ASN A 88 -20.83 19.94 0.69
CA ASN A 88 -19.68 19.07 0.93
C ASN A 88 -20.10 17.60 0.74
N ILE A 89 -20.04 17.12 -0.51
CA ILE A 89 -20.19 15.70 -0.83
C ILE A 89 -18.81 15.03 -0.67
N GLU A 90 -18.47 14.68 0.56
CA GLU A 90 -17.33 13.81 0.85
C GLU A 90 -17.58 12.41 0.27
N LEU A 91 -16.59 11.82 -0.38
CA LEU A 91 -16.68 10.45 -0.90
C LEU A 91 -16.47 9.41 0.23
N PRO A 92 -17.15 8.23 0.20
CA PRO A 92 -17.21 7.34 1.36
C PRO A 92 -15.87 6.88 1.93
N ASP A 93 -14.90 6.54 1.07
CA ASP A 93 -13.60 6.03 1.52
C ASP A 93 -12.72 7.11 2.16
N GLN A 94 -12.85 8.39 1.74
CA GLN A 94 -12.24 9.50 2.48
C GLN A 94 -12.83 9.61 3.88
N GLN A 95 -14.14 9.40 4.04
CA GLN A 95 -14.77 9.36 5.34
C GLN A 95 -14.24 8.18 6.19
N GLU A 96 -14.08 6.98 5.65
CA GLU A 96 -13.57 5.86 6.46
C GLU A 96 -12.09 6.03 6.83
N ALA A 97 -11.24 6.49 5.90
CA ALA A 97 -9.83 6.79 6.18
C ALA A 97 -9.68 7.93 7.20
N ALA A 98 -10.42 9.02 7.05
CA ALA A 98 -10.45 10.12 8.00
C ALA A 98 -11.01 9.67 9.37
N GLN A 99 -12.03 8.82 9.41
CA GLN A 99 -12.61 8.28 10.65
C GLN A 99 -11.62 7.35 11.36
N ARG A 100 -10.90 6.49 10.65
CA ARG A 100 -9.81 5.66 11.19
C ARG A 100 -8.68 6.52 11.78
N LEU A 101 -8.23 7.56 11.07
CA LEU A 101 -7.22 8.51 11.56
C LEU A 101 -7.72 9.31 12.78
N LYS A 102 -8.96 9.80 12.75
CA LYS A 102 -9.64 10.51 13.84
C LYS A 102 -9.79 9.65 15.10
N ILE A 103 -10.14 8.38 14.95
CA ILE A 103 -10.17 7.40 16.05
C ILE A 103 -8.75 7.18 16.61
N GLY A 104 -7.74 6.98 15.76
CA GLY A 104 -6.34 6.84 16.18
C GLY A 104 -5.83 8.06 16.95
N LEU A 105 -6.14 9.27 16.47
CA LEU A 105 -5.81 10.53 17.12
C LEU A 105 -6.52 10.66 18.48
N TYR A 106 -7.82 10.35 18.55
CA TYR A 106 -8.56 10.33 19.83
C TYR A 106 -7.93 9.36 20.84
N PHE A 107 -7.48 8.18 20.41
CA PHE A 107 -6.77 7.24 21.27
C PHE A 107 -5.42 7.79 21.78
N ALA A 108 -4.57 8.33 20.91
CA ALA A 108 -3.30 8.93 21.30
C ALA A 108 -3.49 10.11 22.28
N THR A 109 -4.42 11.02 21.97
CA THR A 109 -4.78 12.15 22.83
C THR A 109 -5.34 11.67 24.17
N TRP A 110 -6.23 10.67 24.18
CA TRP A 110 -6.80 10.12 25.41
C TRP A 110 -5.72 9.59 26.37
N TRP A 111 -4.73 8.84 25.86
CA TRP A 111 -3.70 8.26 26.73
C TRP A 111 -2.71 9.31 27.22
N ALA A 112 -2.30 10.27 26.37
CA ALA A 112 -1.45 11.38 26.78
C ALA A 112 -2.09 12.22 27.91
N LEU A 113 -3.37 12.59 27.75
CA LEU A 113 -4.14 13.29 28.79
C LEU A 113 -4.29 12.44 30.07
N ASN A 114 -4.49 11.12 29.94
CA ASN A 114 -4.60 10.24 31.10
C ASN A 114 -3.26 10.08 31.84
N VAL A 115 -2.12 10.02 31.15
CA VAL A 115 -0.78 10.03 31.77
C VAL A 115 -0.61 11.29 32.62
N VAL A 116 -0.87 12.47 32.05
CA VAL A 116 -0.75 13.75 32.78
C VAL A 116 -1.69 13.81 33.99
N PHE A 117 -2.95 13.38 33.85
CA PHE A 117 -3.88 13.27 34.98
C PHE A 117 -3.31 12.41 36.12
N ASN A 118 -2.86 11.18 35.84
CA ASN A 118 -2.43 10.27 36.89
C ASN A 118 -1.17 10.78 37.64
N ILE A 119 -0.27 11.48 36.93
CA ILE A 119 0.90 12.12 37.54
C ILE A 119 0.47 13.25 38.50
N TYR A 120 -0.36 14.20 38.04
CA TYR A 120 -0.79 15.31 38.89
C TYR A 120 -1.72 14.86 40.02
N ASN A 121 -2.61 13.90 39.79
CA ASN A 121 -3.45 13.31 40.84
C ASN A 121 -2.58 12.69 41.96
N LYS A 122 -1.55 11.91 41.62
CA LYS A 122 -0.63 11.34 42.62
C LYS A 122 0.20 12.42 43.33
N LYS A 123 0.69 13.45 42.62
CA LYS A 123 1.39 14.59 43.24
C LYS A 123 0.50 15.32 44.25
N VAL A 124 -0.76 15.58 43.91
CA VAL A 124 -1.74 16.19 44.83
C VAL A 124 -2.02 15.27 46.01
N LEU A 125 -2.35 14.00 45.78
CA LEU A 125 -2.70 13.03 46.85
C LEU A 125 -1.57 12.73 47.84
N ASN A 126 -0.31 12.84 47.42
CA ASN A 126 0.84 12.67 48.32
C ASN A 126 0.98 13.83 49.34
N VAL A 127 0.48 15.03 49.01
CA VAL A 127 0.55 16.23 49.86
C VAL A 127 -0.80 16.51 50.54
N PHE A 128 -1.90 16.20 49.86
CA PHE A 128 -3.27 16.45 50.27
C PHE A 128 -4.09 15.15 50.13
N PRO A 129 -4.03 14.25 51.13
CA PRO A 129 -4.50 12.86 51.04
C PRO A 129 -6.02 12.71 51.22
N TYR A 130 -6.81 13.56 50.55
CA TYR A 130 -8.27 13.68 50.62
C TYR A 130 -8.91 13.27 49.28
N PRO A 131 -8.96 11.96 48.97
CA PRO A 131 -9.40 11.45 47.67
C PRO A 131 -10.86 11.71 47.32
N TRP A 132 -11.76 11.95 48.29
CA TRP A 132 -13.15 12.29 47.99
C TRP A 132 -13.26 13.76 47.55
N LEU A 133 -12.60 14.70 48.24
CA LEU A 133 -12.56 16.08 47.76
C LEU A 133 -11.83 16.22 46.42
N THR A 134 -10.67 15.59 46.22
CA THR A 134 -9.95 15.73 44.94
C THR A 134 -10.75 15.17 43.76
N SER A 135 -11.52 14.09 44.00
CA SER A 135 -12.49 13.55 43.03
C SER A 135 -13.70 14.48 42.81
N THR A 136 -14.15 15.18 43.85
CA THR A 136 -15.23 16.17 43.76
C THR A 136 -14.78 17.39 42.97
N LEU A 137 -13.58 17.90 43.23
CA LEU A 137 -12.98 19.02 42.49
C LEU A 137 -12.78 18.69 41.01
N SER A 138 -12.34 17.47 40.68
CA SER A 138 -12.16 17.08 39.27
C SER A 138 -13.47 17.01 38.49
N LEU A 139 -14.56 16.56 39.13
CA LEU A 139 -15.91 16.60 38.55
C LEU A 139 -16.50 18.02 38.53
N ALA A 140 -16.18 18.86 39.51
CA ALA A 140 -16.63 20.26 39.59
C ALA A 140 -16.00 21.13 38.49
N THR A 141 -14.67 21.04 38.29
CA THR A 141 -13.98 21.74 37.20
C THR A 141 -14.51 21.31 35.84
N GLY A 142 -14.69 20.00 35.61
CA GLY A 142 -15.25 19.50 34.34
C GLY A 142 -16.68 19.98 34.08
N SER A 143 -17.52 19.98 35.12
CA SER A 143 -18.90 20.51 35.03
C SER A 143 -18.90 22.01 34.72
N LEU A 144 -18.03 22.79 35.37
CA LEU A 144 -17.88 24.23 35.12
C LEU A 144 -17.37 24.52 33.71
N MET A 145 -16.39 23.77 33.21
CA MET A 145 -15.87 23.91 31.84
C MET A 145 -16.99 23.73 30.80
N MET A 146 -17.89 22.76 30.98
CA MET A 146 -19.01 22.52 30.06
C MET A 146 -20.11 23.56 30.20
N LEU A 147 -20.45 23.99 31.42
CA LEU A 147 -21.39 25.10 31.63
C LEU A 147 -20.91 26.41 30.97
N VAL A 148 -19.61 26.72 31.08
CA VAL A 148 -19.01 27.87 30.39
C VAL A 148 -19.03 27.67 28.87
N SER A 149 -18.68 26.48 28.36
CA SER A 149 -18.71 26.16 26.92
C SER A 149 -20.10 26.32 26.29
N TRP A 150 -21.16 25.90 27.00
CA TRP A 150 -22.54 26.10 26.56
C TRP A 150 -22.98 27.57 26.66
N ALA A 151 -22.58 28.29 27.72
CA ALA A 151 -22.90 29.72 27.88
C ALA A 151 -22.22 30.60 26.81
N THR A 152 -21.00 30.27 26.40
CA THR A 152 -20.26 30.95 25.31
C THR A 152 -20.61 30.43 23.91
N ARG A 153 -21.48 29.41 23.81
CA ARG A 153 -21.85 28.70 22.56
C ARG A 153 -20.66 28.07 21.81
N ILE A 154 -19.59 27.71 22.52
CA ILE A 154 -18.48 26.91 21.97
C ILE A 154 -18.93 25.45 21.76
N ALA A 155 -19.90 24.98 22.54
CA ALA A 155 -20.64 23.74 22.29
C ALA A 155 -22.15 23.98 22.39
N GLU A 156 -22.95 23.22 21.64
CA GLU A 156 -24.41 23.25 21.78
C GLU A 156 -24.87 22.57 23.08
N ALA A 157 -25.80 23.20 23.80
CA ALA A 157 -26.40 22.63 24.99
C ALA A 157 -27.34 21.45 24.63
N PRO A 158 -27.24 20.28 25.30
CA PRO A 158 -28.03 19.11 24.95
C PRO A 158 -29.51 19.29 25.29
N LYS A 159 -30.38 18.94 24.34
CA LYS A 159 -31.82 18.74 24.60
C LYS A 159 -31.96 17.46 25.43
N THR A 160 -32.43 17.57 26.68
CA THR A 160 -32.56 16.41 27.58
C THR A 160 -33.99 16.22 28.06
N GLU A 161 -34.45 14.97 28.03
CA GLU A 161 -35.76 14.53 28.50
C GLU A 161 -35.63 13.81 29.84
N LEU A 162 -36.73 13.69 30.62
CA LEU A 162 -36.71 12.99 31.90
C LEU A 162 -36.24 11.53 31.77
N ASP A 163 -36.60 10.84 30.69
CA ASP A 163 -36.17 9.46 30.44
C ASP A 163 -34.71 9.34 29.98
N PHE A 164 -34.06 10.41 29.52
CA PHE A 164 -32.61 10.45 29.38
C PHE A 164 -31.93 10.39 30.76
N TRP A 165 -32.36 11.24 31.70
CA TRP A 165 -31.81 11.30 33.05
C TRP A 165 -32.02 9.99 33.84
N LYS A 166 -33.19 9.34 33.70
CA LYS A 166 -33.43 7.99 34.26
C LYS A 166 -32.43 6.96 33.72
N THR A 167 -32.16 6.95 32.40
CA THR A 167 -31.17 6.03 31.81
C THR A 167 -29.72 6.37 32.17
N LEU A 168 -29.42 7.64 32.47
CA LEU A 168 -28.07 8.11 32.83
C LEU A 168 -27.72 7.84 34.30
N LEU A 169 -28.70 7.85 35.20
CA LEU A 169 -28.49 7.68 36.65
C LEU A 169 -27.65 6.45 37.05
N PRO A 170 -27.93 5.20 36.61
CA PRO A 170 -27.09 4.06 36.97
C PRO A 170 -25.66 4.18 36.41
N VAL A 171 -25.49 4.84 35.26
CA VAL A 171 -24.18 5.11 34.66
C VAL A 171 -23.40 6.13 35.50
N ALA A 172 -24.07 7.17 36.01
CA ALA A 172 -23.46 8.19 36.87
C ALA A 172 -23.04 7.61 38.24
N VAL A 173 -23.87 6.75 38.84
CA VAL A 173 -23.51 6.01 40.06
C VAL A 173 -22.26 5.15 39.82
N ALA A 174 -22.24 4.37 38.74
CA ALA A 174 -21.10 3.53 38.37
C ALA A 174 -19.82 4.36 38.05
N HIS A 175 -19.95 5.51 37.39
CA HIS A 175 -18.84 6.43 37.14
C HIS A 175 -18.31 7.06 38.43
N THR A 176 -19.18 7.46 39.36
CA THR A 176 -18.82 8.06 40.64
C THR A 176 -18.04 7.07 41.52
N ILE A 177 -18.58 5.86 41.71
CA ILE A 177 -17.92 4.77 42.44
C ILE A 177 -16.59 4.42 41.76
N GLY A 178 -16.60 4.29 40.43
CA GLY A 178 -15.41 4.01 39.63
C GLY A 178 -14.30 5.03 39.83
N HIS A 179 -14.63 6.32 39.86
CA HIS A 179 -13.69 7.41 40.04
C HIS A 179 -13.12 7.46 41.46
N VAL A 180 -13.98 7.58 42.48
CA VAL A 180 -13.54 7.71 43.87
C VAL A 180 -12.68 6.51 44.29
N ALA A 181 -13.07 5.29 43.92
CA ALA A 181 -12.29 4.10 44.25
C ALA A 181 -10.90 4.08 43.55
N ALA A 182 -10.76 4.69 42.37
CA ALA A 182 -9.46 4.90 41.72
C ALA A 182 -8.59 5.92 42.49
N THR A 183 -9.18 7.04 42.89
CA THR A 183 -8.48 8.11 43.62
C THR A 183 -8.07 7.65 45.03
N VAL A 184 -8.95 6.92 45.73
CA VAL A 184 -8.63 6.24 47.01
C VAL A 184 -7.50 5.24 46.83
N SER A 185 -7.49 4.47 45.73
CA SER A 185 -6.38 3.57 45.40
C SER A 185 -5.06 4.35 45.26
N MET A 186 -5.01 5.35 44.39
CA MET A 186 -3.80 6.16 44.16
C MET A 186 -3.33 6.92 45.41
N ALA A 187 -4.22 7.19 46.38
CA ALA A 187 -3.87 7.76 47.67
C ALA A 187 -3.19 6.76 48.63
N LYS A 188 -3.38 5.44 48.44
CA LYS A 188 -2.89 4.39 49.35
C LYS A 188 -1.82 3.46 48.76
N VAL A 189 -1.68 3.38 47.44
CA VAL A 189 -0.69 2.56 46.73
C VAL A 189 0.00 3.35 45.60
N ALA A 190 0.95 2.71 44.91
CA ALA A 190 1.57 3.25 43.71
C ALA A 190 0.57 3.38 42.54
N VAL A 191 0.84 4.31 41.62
CA VAL A 191 0.06 4.49 40.39
C VAL A 191 0.20 3.27 39.49
N SER A 192 1.44 2.79 39.30
CA SER A 192 1.74 1.53 38.60
C SER A 192 0.91 0.38 39.15
N PHE A 193 0.95 0.12 40.46
CA PHE A 193 0.17 -0.94 41.11
C PHE A 193 -1.34 -0.78 40.88
N THR A 194 -1.89 0.42 41.07
CA THR A 194 -3.32 0.71 40.80
C THR A 194 -3.71 0.34 39.36
N HIS A 195 -2.84 0.62 38.39
CA HIS A 195 -3.11 0.34 36.97
C HIS A 195 -2.83 -1.12 36.57
N ILE A 196 -1.92 -1.81 37.25
CA ILE A 196 -1.71 -3.27 37.10
C ILE A 196 -2.96 -4.03 37.56
N ILE A 197 -3.45 -3.79 38.78
CA ILE A 197 -4.67 -4.47 39.28
C ILE A 197 -5.88 -4.19 38.36
N LYS A 198 -6.00 -2.96 37.86
CA LYS A 198 -7.05 -2.58 36.93
C LYS A 198 -6.83 -3.04 35.48
N SER A 199 -5.70 -3.67 35.14
CA SER A 199 -5.52 -4.33 33.83
C SER A 199 -6.44 -5.55 33.68
N SER A 200 -6.93 -6.12 34.78
CA SER A 200 -7.95 -7.17 34.81
C SER A 200 -9.34 -6.78 34.27
N GLU A 201 -9.50 -5.57 33.71
CA GLU A 201 -10.78 -5.06 33.16
C GLU A 201 -11.46 -6.06 32.19
N PRO A 202 -10.75 -6.74 31.27
CA PRO A 202 -11.37 -7.70 30.36
C PRO A 202 -11.95 -8.94 31.05
N ALA A 203 -11.34 -9.42 32.14
CA ALA A 203 -11.87 -10.55 32.89
C ALA A 203 -13.20 -10.18 33.55
N PHE A 204 -13.31 -8.97 34.10
CA PHE A 204 -14.58 -8.44 34.59
C PHE A 204 -15.59 -8.20 33.45
N SER A 205 -15.17 -7.69 32.28
CA SER A 205 -16.03 -7.53 31.10
C SER A 205 -16.65 -8.87 30.67
N VAL A 206 -15.85 -9.94 30.51
CA VAL A 206 -16.35 -11.27 30.14
C VAL A 206 -17.35 -11.80 31.17
N LEU A 207 -17.04 -11.71 32.47
CA LEU A 207 -17.92 -12.20 33.53
C LEU A 207 -19.23 -11.42 33.58
N VAL A 208 -19.18 -10.08 33.50
CA VAL A 208 -20.37 -9.22 33.54
C VAL A 208 -21.25 -9.42 32.31
N SER A 209 -20.66 -9.51 31.10
CA SER A 209 -21.39 -9.91 29.89
C SER A 209 -22.04 -11.29 30.04
N ARG A 210 -21.28 -12.29 30.54
CA ARG A 210 -21.76 -13.67 30.68
C ARG A 210 -22.97 -13.77 31.61
N PHE A 211 -22.94 -13.07 32.75
CA PHE A 211 -23.98 -13.17 33.77
C PHE A 211 -25.14 -12.18 33.61
N LEU A 212 -24.95 -11.02 32.97
CA LEU A 212 -26.02 -10.00 32.82
C LEU A 212 -26.60 -9.88 31.41
N LEU A 213 -25.84 -10.28 30.37
CA LEU A 213 -26.29 -10.24 28.97
C LEU A 213 -26.52 -11.65 28.40
N GLY A 214 -26.08 -12.71 29.10
CA GLY A 214 -26.23 -14.11 28.69
C GLY A 214 -25.24 -14.56 27.61
N GLU A 215 -24.35 -13.66 27.16
CA GLU A 215 -23.42 -13.86 26.05
C GLU A 215 -22.53 -15.11 26.25
N THR A 216 -22.38 -15.93 25.20
CA THR A 216 -21.51 -17.12 25.20
C THR A 216 -20.18 -16.82 24.53
N PHE A 217 -19.10 -16.76 25.30
CA PHE A 217 -17.74 -16.66 24.75
C PHE A 217 -17.15 -18.03 24.41
N PRO A 218 -16.31 -18.13 23.37
CA PRO A 218 -15.62 -19.36 22.98
C PRO A 218 -14.43 -19.69 23.92
N LEU A 219 -13.99 -20.95 23.93
CA LEU A 219 -12.98 -21.46 24.87
C LEU A 219 -11.66 -20.66 24.93
N PRO A 220 -11.06 -20.20 23.81
CA PRO A 220 -9.81 -19.44 23.85
C PRO A 220 -9.93 -18.12 24.65
N VAL A 221 -11.10 -17.47 24.62
CA VAL A 221 -11.35 -16.25 25.40
C VAL A 221 -11.27 -16.54 26.90
N TYR A 222 -11.83 -17.65 27.38
CA TYR A 222 -11.67 -18.05 28.79
C TYR A 222 -10.23 -18.45 29.13
N LEU A 223 -9.52 -19.15 28.23
CA LEU A 223 -8.12 -19.53 28.44
C LEU A 223 -7.21 -18.30 28.62
N SER A 224 -7.48 -17.22 27.89
CA SER A 224 -6.73 -15.95 28.03
C SER A 224 -6.95 -15.23 29.37
N LEU A 225 -7.98 -15.57 30.15
CA LEU A 225 -8.22 -14.94 31.46
C LEU A 225 -7.22 -15.45 32.53
N PHE A 226 -6.70 -16.67 32.39
CA PHE A 226 -5.74 -17.24 33.35
C PHE A 226 -4.45 -16.40 33.49
N PRO A 227 -3.73 -15.99 32.41
CA PRO A 227 -2.57 -15.11 32.55
C PRO A 227 -2.93 -13.70 33.03
N ILE A 228 -4.11 -13.15 32.68
CA ILE A 228 -4.57 -11.85 33.22
C ILE A 228 -4.70 -11.91 34.75
N ILE A 229 -5.45 -12.89 35.25
CA ILE A 229 -5.72 -13.07 36.68
C ILE A 229 -4.44 -13.47 37.42
N GLY A 230 -3.65 -14.40 36.87
CA GLY A 230 -2.40 -14.88 37.45
C GLY A 230 -1.32 -13.79 37.54
N GLY A 231 -1.16 -12.96 36.50
CA GLY A 231 -0.25 -11.82 36.53
C GLY A 231 -0.65 -10.75 37.54
N CYS A 232 -1.95 -10.42 37.61
CA CYS A 232 -2.48 -9.50 38.62
C CYS A 232 -2.29 -10.03 40.04
N ALA A 233 -2.51 -11.34 40.27
CA ALA A 233 -2.29 -11.98 41.56
C ALA A 233 -0.81 -12.01 41.95
N LEU A 234 0.10 -12.34 41.01
CA LEU A 234 1.54 -12.33 41.26
C LEU A 234 2.05 -10.93 41.63
N ALA A 235 1.59 -9.89 40.93
CA ALA A 235 1.90 -8.51 41.26
C ALA A 235 1.29 -8.08 42.61
N ALA A 236 0.08 -8.54 42.95
CA ALA A 236 -0.55 -8.26 44.25
C ALA A 236 0.22 -8.87 45.43
N VAL A 237 0.66 -10.13 45.32
CA VAL A 237 1.40 -10.85 46.37
C VAL A 237 2.80 -10.27 46.61
N THR A 238 3.35 -9.55 45.64
CA THR A 238 4.74 -9.06 45.69
C THR A 238 4.89 -7.55 45.88
N GLU A 239 3.78 -6.82 46.04
CA GLU A 239 3.83 -5.37 46.22
C GLU A 239 4.45 -4.97 47.57
N LEU A 240 5.62 -4.31 47.51
CA LEU A 240 6.42 -3.88 48.66
C LEU A 240 5.64 -3.10 49.72
N ASN A 241 4.61 -2.37 49.30
CA ASN A 241 3.72 -1.60 50.18
C ASN A 241 2.25 -2.01 49.95
N PHE A 242 1.97 -3.32 49.89
CA PHE A 242 0.62 -3.83 49.69
C PHE A 242 -0.36 -3.25 50.73
N ASN A 243 -1.38 -2.54 50.24
CA ASN A 243 -2.41 -1.94 51.07
C ASN A 243 -3.78 -2.44 50.62
N MET A 244 -4.50 -3.14 51.50
CA MET A 244 -5.79 -3.75 51.18
C MET A 244 -6.85 -2.72 50.73
N ILE A 245 -6.86 -1.52 51.32
CA ILE A 245 -7.79 -0.44 50.91
C ILE A 245 -7.43 0.03 49.49
N GLY A 246 -6.13 0.13 49.19
CA GLY A 246 -5.66 0.44 47.84
C GLY A 246 -6.05 -0.61 46.80
N PHE A 247 -5.77 -1.89 47.10
CA PHE A 247 -6.14 -3.03 46.25
C PHE A 247 -7.65 -3.13 46.02
N MET A 248 -8.46 -3.05 47.08
CA MET A 248 -9.92 -3.09 46.96
C MET A 248 -10.48 -1.87 46.21
N GLY A 249 -9.90 -0.68 46.41
CA GLY A 249 -10.21 0.51 45.63
C GLY A 249 -9.94 0.30 44.13
N ALA A 250 -8.81 -0.30 43.77
CA ALA A 250 -8.51 -0.66 42.38
C ALA A 250 -9.53 -1.66 41.81
N MET A 251 -9.87 -2.72 42.54
CA MET A 251 -10.83 -3.76 42.11
C MET A 251 -12.27 -3.22 41.94
N ILE A 252 -12.78 -2.50 42.95
CA ILE A 252 -14.10 -1.84 42.91
C ILE A 252 -14.15 -0.85 41.74
N SER A 253 -13.09 -0.06 41.56
CA SER A 253 -12.98 0.88 40.45
C SER A 253 -13.04 0.19 39.08
N ASN A 254 -12.45 -1.00 38.96
CA ASN A 254 -12.45 -1.76 37.73
C ASN A 254 -13.86 -2.26 37.37
N LEU A 255 -14.52 -2.94 38.31
CA LEU A 255 -15.88 -3.45 38.14
C LEU A 255 -16.88 -2.32 37.83
N ALA A 256 -16.82 -1.21 38.58
CA ALA A 256 -17.68 -0.06 38.37
C ALA A 256 -17.46 0.61 37.00
N PHE A 257 -16.22 0.64 36.49
CA PHE A 257 -15.98 1.15 35.13
C PHE A 257 -16.43 0.19 34.02
N VAL A 258 -16.36 -1.14 34.21
CA VAL A 258 -16.98 -2.12 33.28
C VAL A 258 -18.49 -1.89 33.18
N PHE A 259 -19.18 -1.81 34.33
CA PHE A 259 -20.61 -1.48 34.40
C PHE A 259 -20.95 -0.17 33.67
N ARG A 260 -20.18 0.89 33.95
CA ARG A 260 -20.32 2.19 33.28
C ARG A 260 -20.14 2.06 31.76
N ASN A 261 -19.13 1.34 31.26
CA ASN A 261 -18.86 1.20 29.83
C ASN A 261 -20.07 0.57 29.10
N ILE A 262 -20.55 -0.57 29.61
CA ILE A 262 -21.66 -1.34 29.03
C ILE A 262 -22.95 -0.51 29.00
N PHE A 263 -23.35 0.08 30.13
CA PHE A 263 -24.57 0.86 30.20
C PHE A 263 -24.47 2.23 29.50
N SER A 264 -23.28 2.84 29.39
CA SER A 264 -23.08 4.07 28.60
C SER A 264 -23.46 3.84 27.14
N LYS A 265 -22.89 2.82 26.47
CA LYS A 265 -23.18 2.56 25.05
C LYS A 265 -24.66 2.20 24.83
N LYS A 266 -25.30 1.51 25.78
CA LYS A 266 -26.75 1.24 25.75
C LYS A 266 -27.60 2.51 25.93
N GLY A 267 -27.14 3.47 26.72
CA GLY A 267 -27.82 4.77 26.90
C GLY A 267 -27.59 5.78 25.77
N MET A 268 -26.56 5.58 24.95
CA MET A 268 -26.26 6.39 23.76
C MET A 268 -26.96 5.87 22.49
N LYS A 269 -27.17 4.55 22.36
CA LYS A 269 -27.99 4.00 21.26
C LYS A 269 -29.43 4.51 21.35
N GLY A 270 -29.87 5.24 20.30
CA GLY A 270 -31.26 5.68 20.13
C GLY A 270 -31.64 7.02 20.78
N LYS A 271 -30.69 7.84 21.21
CA LYS A 271 -30.94 9.22 21.70
C LYS A 271 -29.95 10.19 21.07
N SER A 272 -30.40 11.37 20.66
CA SER A 272 -29.64 12.37 19.88
C SER A 272 -28.65 13.21 20.73
N VAL A 273 -27.89 12.55 21.61
CA VAL A 273 -26.92 13.20 22.50
C VAL A 273 -25.52 12.67 22.21
N SER A 274 -24.65 13.51 21.66
CA SER A 274 -23.25 13.18 21.34
C SER A 274 -22.46 12.77 22.58
N GLY A 275 -21.44 11.91 22.42
CA GLY A 275 -20.63 11.40 23.53
C GLY A 275 -20.00 12.49 24.42
N MET A 276 -19.66 13.65 23.84
CA MET A 276 -19.19 14.81 24.59
C MET A 276 -20.25 15.36 25.56
N ASN A 277 -21.46 15.65 25.07
CA ASN A 277 -22.56 16.15 25.90
C ASN A 277 -23.10 15.06 26.84
N TYR A 278 -23.05 13.78 26.45
CA TYR A 278 -23.36 12.65 27.32
C TYR A 278 -22.42 12.64 28.54
N TYR A 279 -21.11 12.83 28.34
CA TYR A 279 -20.17 12.94 29.44
C TYR A 279 -20.36 14.20 30.29
N ALA A 280 -20.71 15.35 29.70
CA ALA A 280 -21.01 16.56 30.45
C ALA A 280 -22.18 16.34 31.44
N CYS A 281 -23.30 15.77 30.95
CA CYS A 281 -24.44 15.40 31.80
C CYS A 281 -24.08 14.35 32.85
N LEU A 282 -23.26 13.35 32.50
CA LEU A 282 -22.75 12.34 33.42
C LEU A 282 -21.91 12.97 34.54
N SER A 283 -21.01 13.90 34.21
CA SER A 283 -20.12 14.58 35.15
C SER A 283 -20.90 15.43 36.14
N MET A 284 -21.91 16.17 35.68
CA MET A 284 -22.80 16.97 36.55
C MET A 284 -23.61 16.07 37.50
N LEU A 285 -24.19 14.97 37.00
CA LEU A 285 -24.94 14.05 37.85
C LEU A 285 -24.04 13.32 38.86
N SER A 286 -22.82 12.94 38.44
CA SER A 286 -21.81 12.31 39.30
C SER A 286 -21.31 13.28 40.38
N LEU A 287 -21.18 14.58 40.06
CA LEU A 287 -20.86 15.63 41.03
C LEU A 287 -21.96 15.75 42.10
N LEU A 288 -23.23 15.82 41.68
CA LEU A 288 -24.38 15.89 42.59
C LEU A 288 -24.48 14.65 43.50
N ILE A 289 -24.17 13.46 42.97
CA ILE A 289 -24.08 12.23 43.75
C ILE A 289 -22.92 12.29 44.75
N LEU A 290 -21.74 12.79 44.35
CA LEU A 290 -20.52 12.72 45.16
C LEU A 290 -20.46 13.72 46.32
N ILE A 291 -20.94 14.97 46.12
CA ILE A 291 -20.88 16.04 47.12
C ILE A 291 -21.31 15.60 48.54
N PRO A 292 -22.49 14.96 48.76
CA PRO A 292 -22.89 14.56 50.11
C PRO A 292 -21.96 13.52 50.74
N PHE A 293 -21.43 12.56 49.96
CA PHE A 293 -20.50 11.57 50.49
C PHE A 293 -19.12 12.17 50.80
N ALA A 294 -18.62 13.10 49.99
CA ALA A 294 -17.37 13.79 50.29
C ALA A 294 -17.47 14.57 51.61
N ILE A 295 -18.56 15.30 51.82
CA ILE A 295 -18.84 16.03 53.06
C ILE A 295 -18.97 15.06 54.26
N ALA A 296 -19.61 13.90 54.08
CA ALA A 296 -19.82 12.92 55.14
C ALA A 296 -18.58 12.10 55.52
N VAL A 297 -17.68 11.80 54.56
CA VAL A 297 -16.51 10.93 54.77
C VAL A 297 -15.25 11.68 55.19
N GLU A 298 -15.04 12.91 54.70
CA GLU A 298 -13.82 13.69 54.98
C GLU A 298 -14.12 14.99 55.73
N GLY A 299 -15.13 15.75 55.29
CA GLY A 299 -15.64 16.93 55.99
C GLY A 299 -14.83 18.23 55.84
N PRO A 300 -15.49 19.42 55.74
CA PRO A 300 -14.82 20.70 55.48
C PRO A 300 -13.71 21.11 56.45
N LYS A 301 -13.78 20.69 57.72
CA LYS A 301 -12.75 21.01 58.72
C LYS A 301 -11.41 20.33 58.41
N MET A 302 -11.44 19.07 57.98
CA MET A 302 -10.24 18.31 57.62
C MET A 302 -9.65 18.85 56.31
N TRP A 303 -10.50 19.19 55.35
CA TRP A 303 -10.09 19.83 54.09
C TRP A 303 -9.34 21.14 54.33
N ALA A 304 -9.87 22.05 55.15
CA ALA A 304 -9.22 23.32 55.45
C ALA A 304 -7.85 23.13 56.14
N ALA A 305 -7.76 22.21 57.11
CA ALA A 305 -6.49 21.88 57.77
C ALA A 305 -5.47 21.32 56.77
N GLY A 306 -5.88 20.34 55.95
CA GLY A 306 -5.01 19.75 54.92
C GLY A 306 -4.56 20.74 53.86
N TRP A 307 -5.42 21.68 53.47
CA TRP A 307 -5.13 22.68 52.44
C TRP A 307 -4.06 23.67 52.92
N ASN A 308 -4.16 24.10 54.17
CA ASN A 308 -3.12 24.92 54.81
C ASN A 308 -1.78 24.18 54.92
N THR A 309 -1.79 22.88 55.26
CA THR A 309 -0.58 22.04 55.25
C THR A 309 0.03 21.92 53.85
N ALA A 310 -0.79 21.73 52.81
CA ALA A 310 -0.33 21.64 51.43
C ALA A 310 0.28 22.94 50.92
N LEU A 311 -0.34 24.09 51.22
CA LEU A 311 0.20 25.42 50.92
C LEU A 311 1.50 25.69 51.70
N ALA A 312 1.64 25.21 52.94
CA ALA A 312 2.88 25.36 53.71
C ALA A 312 4.05 24.52 53.15
N GLN A 313 3.77 23.37 52.52
CA GLN A 313 4.80 22.50 51.94
C GLN A 313 5.20 22.85 50.50
N ILE A 314 4.24 23.30 49.67
CA ILE A 314 4.43 23.48 48.22
C ILE A 314 4.30 24.96 47.78
N GLY A 315 3.81 25.84 48.67
CA GLY A 315 3.49 27.23 48.33
C GLY A 315 2.25 27.37 47.45
N PRO A 316 1.99 28.57 46.89
CA PRO A 316 0.80 28.85 46.08
C PRO A 316 0.70 27.98 44.81
N ASN A 317 1.83 27.42 44.35
CA ASN A 317 1.89 26.53 43.19
C ASN A 317 1.08 25.23 43.38
N PHE A 318 0.74 24.84 44.61
CA PHE A 318 -0.17 23.72 44.88
C PHE A 318 -1.54 23.88 44.18
N VAL A 319 -2.06 25.11 44.12
CA VAL A 319 -3.35 25.40 43.45
C VAL A 319 -3.30 24.98 41.98
N TRP A 320 -2.19 25.24 41.29
CA TRP A 320 -2.00 24.84 39.90
C TRP A 320 -1.93 23.31 39.72
N TRP A 321 -1.44 22.56 40.71
CA TRP A 321 -1.47 21.08 40.66
C TRP A 321 -2.91 20.54 40.81
N VAL A 322 -3.72 21.17 41.67
CA VAL A 322 -5.14 20.83 41.85
C VAL A 322 -5.97 21.21 40.62
N VAL A 323 -5.69 22.36 40.00
CA VAL A 323 -6.28 22.74 38.70
C VAL A 323 -5.86 21.75 37.61
N ALA A 324 -4.57 21.43 37.49
CA ALA A 324 -4.06 20.51 36.48
C ALA A 324 -4.72 19.13 36.58
N GLN A 325 -4.74 18.49 37.76
CA GLN A 325 -5.39 17.17 37.89
C GLN A 325 -6.88 17.25 37.50
N SER A 326 -7.57 18.32 37.90
CA SER A 326 -9.01 18.49 37.63
C SER A 326 -9.33 18.71 36.15
N VAL A 327 -8.55 19.53 35.45
CA VAL A 327 -8.69 19.79 34.01
C VAL A 327 -8.32 18.55 33.18
N PHE A 328 -7.16 17.95 33.44
CA PHE A 328 -6.73 16.75 32.70
C PHE A 328 -7.64 15.55 32.96
N TYR A 329 -8.24 15.43 34.16
CA TYR A 329 -9.29 14.46 34.44
C TYR A 329 -10.48 14.61 33.48
N HIS A 330 -11.04 15.82 33.38
CA HIS A 330 -12.19 16.07 32.51
C HIS A 330 -11.85 15.79 31.05
N LEU A 331 -10.74 16.36 30.54
CA LEU A 331 -10.33 16.23 29.15
C LEU A 331 -10.10 14.76 28.73
N TYR A 332 -9.40 13.95 29.55
CA TYR A 332 -9.18 12.54 29.17
C TYR A 332 -10.50 11.76 29.14
N ASN A 333 -11.43 12.00 30.08
CA ASN A 333 -12.71 11.29 30.10
C ASN A 333 -13.61 11.73 28.95
N GLN A 334 -13.63 13.02 28.61
CA GLN A 334 -14.36 13.59 27.46
C GLN A 334 -13.93 12.92 26.15
N VAL A 335 -12.62 12.86 25.88
CA VAL A 335 -12.09 12.16 24.69
C VAL A 335 -12.42 10.66 24.74
N SER A 336 -12.36 10.02 25.92
CA SER A 336 -12.75 8.61 26.05
C SER A 336 -14.23 8.36 25.69
N TYR A 337 -15.13 9.29 26.03
CA TYR A 337 -16.54 9.19 25.63
C TYR A 337 -16.75 9.47 24.15
N MET A 338 -15.97 10.38 23.55
CA MET A 338 -15.96 10.58 22.09
C MET A 338 -15.45 9.34 21.35
N SER A 339 -14.45 8.62 21.87
CA SER A 339 -14.04 7.31 21.33
C SER A 339 -15.12 6.25 21.51
N LEU A 340 -15.71 6.13 22.72
CA LEU A 340 -16.77 5.14 23.01
C LEU A 340 -18.03 5.35 22.15
N ASP A 341 -18.32 6.59 21.76
CA ASP A 341 -19.38 6.93 20.80
C ASP A 341 -19.16 6.21 19.45
N GLN A 342 -17.92 6.23 18.95
CA GLN A 342 -17.55 5.72 17.62
C GLN A 342 -17.26 4.21 17.56
N ILE A 343 -16.89 3.55 18.67
CA ILE A 343 -16.40 2.15 18.65
C ILE A 343 -17.22 1.20 19.53
N SER A 344 -16.96 -0.11 19.44
CA SER A 344 -17.61 -1.12 20.29
C SER A 344 -17.13 -1.04 21.76
N PRO A 345 -17.96 -1.42 22.76
CA PRO A 345 -17.54 -1.45 24.16
C PRO A 345 -16.31 -2.33 24.43
N LEU A 346 -16.08 -3.37 23.63
CA LEU A 346 -14.94 -4.27 23.84
C LEU A 346 -13.67 -3.76 23.17
N THR A 347 -13.75 -3.16 21.97
CA THR A 347 -12.64 -2.40 21.38
C THR A 347 -12.19 -1.28 22.32
N PHE A 348 -13.14 -0.63 22.99
CA PHE A 348 -12.86 0.34 24.06
C PHE A 348 -12.20 -0.30 25.29
N SER A 349 -12.58 -1.52 25.69
CA SER A 349 -11.95 -2.29 26.78
C SER A 349 -10.48 -2.66 26.48
N VAL A 350 -10.14 -3.00 25.22
CA VAL A 350 -8.76 -3.24 24.79
C VAL A 350 -7.93 -1.96 24.92
N GLY A 351 -8.42 -0.85 24.35
CA GLY A 351 -7.76 0.45 24.46
C GLY A 351 -7.65 0.97 25.90
N ASN A 352 -8.61 0.63 26.77
CA ASN A 352 -8.54 0.89 28.19
C ASN A 352 -7.35 0.20 28.86
N THR A 353 -7.00 -1.02 28.44
CA THR A 353 -5.84 -1.76 28.98
C THR A 353 -4.54 -1.14 28.50
N MET A 354 -4.40 -0.87 27.20
CA MET A 354 -3.13 -0.35 26.66
C MET A 354 -2.79 1.05 27.20
N LYS A 355 -3.81 1.89 27.43
CA LYS A 355 -3.69 3.14 28.22
C LYS A 355 -3.06 2.93 29.60
N ARG A 356 -3.37 1.82 30.29
CA ARG A 356 -2.79 1.48 31.59
C ARG A 356 -1.30 1.19 31.47
N ILE A 357 -0.85 0.54 30.38
CA ILE A 357 0.58 0.31 30.11
C ILE A 357 1.30 1.66 29.99
N SER A 358 0.78 2.60 29.19
CA SER A 358 1.35 3.95 29.06
C SER A 358 1.46 4.68 30.41
N VAL A 359 0.43 4.58 31.27
CA VAL A 359 0.43 5.16 32.61
C VAL A 359 1.41 4.46 33.55
N ILE A 360 1.50 3.11 33.50
CA ILE A 360 2.45 2.33 34.30
C ILE A 360 3.88 2.79 33.97
N VAL A 361 4.30 2.73 32.70
CA VAL A 361 5.69 3.09 32.31
C VAL A 361 5.99 4.56 32.60
N ALA A 362 5.09 5.49 32.28
CA ALA A 362 5.27 6.91 32.61
C ALA A 362 5.38 7.15 34.12
N SER A 363 4.58 6.46 34.95
CA SER A 363 4.65 6.60 36.42
C SER A 363 5.96 6.07 37.00
N ILE A 364 6.53 4.99 36.43
CA ILE A 364 7.82 4.44 36.85
C ILE A 364 8.95 5.42 36.56
N ILE A 365 8.97 5.98 35.34
CA ILE A 365 9.98 6.96 34.91
C ILE A 365 9.93 8.23 35.76
N ILE A 366 8.73 8.71 36.14
CA ILE A 366 8.54 10.03 36.75
C ILE A 366 8.58 10.01 38.28
N PHE A 367 8.16 8.91 38.92
CA PHE A 367 8.20 8.78 40.39
C PHE A 367 9.41 7.98 40.89
N HIS A 368 10.21 7.38 39.99
CA HIS A 368 11.37 6.54 40.31
C HIS A 368 11.08 5.44 41.36
N THR A 369 9.83 4.98 41.45
CA THR A 369 9.41 3.96 42.43
C THR A 369 10.13 2.64 42.17
N PRO A 370 10.83 2.06 43.16
CA PRO A 370 11.58 0.82 42.97
C PRO A 370 10.61 -0.34 42.75
N ILE A 371 10.75 -1.00 41.61
CA ILE A 371 10.01 -2.21 41.25
C ILE A 371 10.92 -3.42 41.49
N GLN A 372 10.46 -4.40 42.27
CA GLN A 372 11.16 -5.68 42.32
C GLN A 372 10.95 -6.46 41.01
N PRO A 373 11.93 -7.24 40.53
CA PRO A 373 11.82 -7.98 39.28
C PRO A 373 10.58 -8.90 39.18
N ILE A 374 10.10 -9.41 40.32
CA ILE A 374 8.92 -10.28 40.37
C ILE A 374 7.59 -9.52 40.14
N ASN A 375 7.48 -8.26 40.60
CA ASN A 375 6.33 -7.40 40.31
C ASN A 375 6.31 -7.01 38.83
N ALA A 376 7.50 -6.76 38.26
CA ALA A 376 7.65 -6.53 36.82
C ALA A 376 7.21 -7.76 36.01
N LEU A 377 7.57 -8.97 36.45
CA LEU A 377 7.11 -10.22 35.84
C LEU A 377 5.59 -10.41 35.95
N GLY A 378 4.99 -10.16 37.12
CA GLY A 378 3.54 -10.20 37.30
C GLY A 378 2.81 -9.20 36.38
N ALA A 379 3.31 -7.96 36.28
CA ALA A 379 2.81 -6.96 35.35
C ALA A 379 2.94 -7.40 33.88
N ALA A 380 4.10 -7.95 33.48
CA ALA A 380 4.33 -8.45 32.13
C ALA A 380 3.38 -9.61 31.77
N ILE A 381 3.14 -10.54 32.70
CA ILE A 381 2.20 -11.66 32.50
C ILE A 381 0.75 -11.15 32.37
N ALA A 382 0.34 -10.18 33.18
CA ALA A 382 -1.01 -9.58 33.08
C ALA A 382 -1.21 -8.82 31.76
N ILE A 383 -0.17 -8.09 31.31
CA ILE A 383 -0.15 -7.37 30.03
C ILE A 383 -0.20 -8.36 28.86
N LEU A 384 0.64 -9.40 28.86
CA LEU A 384 0.67 -10.42 27.81
C LEU A 384 -0.65 -11.20 27.76
N GLY A 385 -1.20 -11.58 28.91
CA GLY A 385 -2.52 -12.21 29.00
C GLY A 385 -3.62 -11.33 28.42
N THR A 386 -3.55 -10.02 28.64
CA THR A 386 -4.52 -9.09 28.06
C THR A 386 -4.33 -8.91 26.56
N PHE A 387 -3.09 -8.84 26.07
CA PHE A 387 -2.78 -8.83 24.65
C PHE A 387 -3.37 -10.07 23.97
N LEU A 388 -3.12 -11.27 24.52
CA LEU A 388 -3.67 -12.54 24.03
C LEU A 388 -5.20 -12.56 24.06
N TYR A 389 -5.85 -12.13 25.15
CA TYR A 389 -7.31 -11.96 25.20
C TYR A 389 -7.80 -11.09 24.05
N SER A 390 -7.14 -9.95 23.86
CA SER A 390 -7.53 -9.00 22.85
C SER A 390 -7.22 -9.44 21.43
N GLN A 391 -6.34 -10.43 21.18
CA GLN A 391 -6.10 -11.05 19.88
C GLN A 391 -7.13 -12.15 19.59
N LEU A 392 -7.34 -13.05 20.56
CA LEU A 392 -8.24 -14.20 20.40
C LEU A 392 -9.70 -13.78 20.21
N TRP A 393 -10.11 -12.62 20.73
CA TRP A 393 -11.45 -12.09 20.44
C TRP A 393 -11.60 -11.52 19.01
N LEU A 394 -10.51 -11.22 18.31
CA LEU A 394 -10.54 -10.65 16.95
C LEU A 394 -10.89 -11.74 15.95
N ASP A 395 -10.08 -12.81 15.97
CA ASP A 395 -10.27 -14.01 15.15
C ASP A 395 -11.69 -14.56 15.33
N LEU A 396 -12.16 -14.62 16.59
CA LEU A 396 -13.47 -15.15 16.94
C LEU A 396 -14.63 -14.17 16.71
N ALA A 397 -14.39 -12.87 16.53
CA ALA A 397 -15.41 -11.92 16.08
C ALA A 397 -15.65 -12.04 14.57
N ASP A 398 -14.57 -12.19 13.80
CA ASP A 398 -14.65 -12.44 12.35
C ASP A 398 -15.31 -13.81 12.09
N ASP A 399 -14.98 -14.85 12.87
CA ASP A 399 -15.63 -16.17 12.83
C ASP A 399 -17.13 -16.13 13.20
N PHE A 400 -17.52 -15.36 14.22
CA PHE A 400 -18.93 -15.23 14.61
C PHE A 400 -19.75 -14.43 13.59
N ALA A 401 -19.15 -13.43 12.93
CA ALA A 401 -19.80 -12.69 11.86
C ALA A 401 -20.13 -13.60 10.67
N ILE A 402 -19.16 -14.42 10.23
CA ILE A 402 -19.35 -15.42 9.17
C ILE A 402 -20.44 -16.42 9.57
N ASN A 403 -20.36 -16.99 10.77
CA ASN A 403 -21.34 -17.97 11.23
C ASN A 403 -22.75 -17.38 11.43
N PHE A 404 -22.88 -16.12 11.84
CA PHE A 404 -24.19 -15.47 11.99
C PHE A 404 -24.85 -15.19 10.64
N VAL A 405 -24.08 -14.74 9.63
CA VAL A 405 -24.58 -14.58 8.25
C VAL A 405 -25.01 -15.92 7.66
N CYS A 406 -24.16 -16.95 7.76
CA CYS A 406 -24.47 -18.30 7.25
C CYS A 406 -25.66 -18.95 7.97
N ARG A 407 -25.91 -18.63 9.25
CA ARG A 407 -27.04 -19.16 10.01
C ARG A 407 -28.34 -18.43 9.70
N ALA A 408 -28.30 -17.10 9.55
CA ALA A 408 -29.46 -16.30 9.12
C ALA A 408 -29.99 -16.77 7.76
N SER A 409 -29.08 -17.02 6.79
CA SER A 409 -29.46 -17.59 5.48
C SER A 409 -29.98 -19.04 5.52
N SER A 410 -29.89 -19.72 6.66
CA SER A 410 -30.31 -21.13 6.81
C SER A 410 -31.66 -21.30 7.53
N GLU A 411 -31.99 -20.45 8.50
CA GLU A 411 -33.19 -20.63 9.33
C GLU A 411 -34.46 -19.99 8.73
N GLU A 412 -34.36 -18.96 7.88
CA GLU A 412 -35.52 -18.34 7.22
C GLU A 412 -36.03 -19.15 6.00
N CYS A 413 -35.16 -19.86 5.29
CA CYS A 413 -35.53 -20.71 4.15
C CYS A 413 -36.41 -21.93 4.49
N LEU A 414 -36.66 -22.20 5.78
CA LEU A 414 -37.36 -23.41 6.25
C LEU A 414 -38.76 -23.16 6.86
N LYS A 415 -39.31 -21.93 6.76
CA LYS A 415 -40.60 -21.57 7.40
C LYS A 415 -41.55 -20.71 6.56
N MET A 416 -41.98 -21.20 5.40
CA MET A 416 -43.32 -20.87 4.86
C MET A 416 -44.06 -22.12 4.35
N PRO A 417 -45.39 -22.22 4.54
CA PRO A 417 -46.15 -23.42 4.23
C PRO A 417 -46.56 -23.53 2.75
N LYS A 418 -46.73 -24.76 2.27
CA LYS A 418 -47.25 -25.08 0.93
C LYS A 418 -48.71 -24.64 0.77
N LEU A 419 -49.06 -24.01 -0.37
CA LEU A 419 -50.41 -24.11 -0.93
C LEU A 419 -50.42 -23.89 -2.45
N ALA A 420 -51.21 -24.72 -3.15
CA ALA A 420 -51.70 -24.61 -4.53
C ALA A 420 -50.69 -24.39 -5.69
N CYS A 421 -50.53 -25.41 -6.53
CA CYS A 421 -50.20 -25.25 -7.96
C CYS A 421 -51.50 -25.00 -8.75
N MET A 422 -51.43 -24.34 -9.93
CA MET A 422 -52.07 -24.77 -11.20
C MET A 422 -51.91 -23.72 -12.32
N ILE A 423 -52.02 -24.20 -13.58
CA ILE A 423 -52.10 -23.48 -14.87
C ILE A 423 -50.75 -23.10 -15.52
N ASP A 424 -50.73 -23.25 -16.85
CA ASP A 424 -49.58 -23.24 -17.77
C ASP A 424 -49.38 -21.89 -18.52
N ASP A 425 -48.55 -21.95 -19.58
CA ASP A 425 -48.32 -21.01 -20.68
C ASP A 425 -47.29 -19.87 -20.52
N GLU A 426 -46.87 -19.37 -21.69
CA GLU A 426 -45.57 -18.73 -21.94
C GLU A 426 -45.52 -17.20 -21.75
N GLU A 427 -44.28 -16.71 -21.68
CA GLU A 427 -43.83 -15.33 -21.88
C GLU A 427 -44.08 -14.30 -20.75
N ARG A 428 -43.20 -13.28 -20.76
CA ARG A 428 -43.10 -12.12 -19.83
C ARG A 428 -42.80 -12.42 -18.35
N GLN A 429 -41.54 -12.17 -17.99
CA GLN A 429 -41.27 -11.44 -16.75
C GLN A 429 -40.27 -10.30 -17.00
N ARG A 430 -40.82 -9.15 -17.39
CA ARG A 430 -40.16 -7.84 -17.35
C ARG A 430 -40.97 -6.96 -16.39
N ASP A 431 -40.28 -6.26 -15.50
CA ASP A 431 -40.83 -5.29 -14.53
C ASP A 431 -41.92 -5.83 -13.55
N CYS A 432 -41.45 -6.36 -12.43
CA CYS A 432 -42.07 -6.07 -11.13
C CYS A 432 -41.05 -5.29 -10.29
N SER A 433 -41.40 -4.06 -9.92
CA SER A 433 -40.48 -3.06 -9.39
C SER A 433 -40.32 -3.10 -7.86
N SER A 434 -39.21 -2.52 -7.41
CA SER A 434 -38.97 -1.89 -6.10
C SER A 434 -40.05 -2.03 -5.01
N TYR A 435 -39.68 -2.62 -3.87
CA TYR A 435 -39.94 -2.00 -2.55
C TYR A 435 -39.05 -2.59 -1.45
N GLY A 436 -38.45 -1.73 -0.63
CA GLY A 436 -38.07 -2.00 0.76
C GLY A 436 -36.94 -3.00 1.06
N TYR A 437 -35.68 -2.54 1.03
CA TYR A 437 -34.60 -3.13 1.88
C TYR A 437 -33.75 -2.10 2.64
N GLU A 438 -34.21 -0.83 2.71
CA GLU A 438 -33.69 0.16 3.65
C GLU A 438 -34.22 -0.10 5.07
N SER A 439 -33.50 -0.90 5.86
CA SER A 439 -33.58 -0.91 7.35
C SER A 439 -32.60 -1.88 8.03
N VAL A 440 -32.17 -2.95 7.34
CA VAL A 440 -31.36 -4.02 7.96
C VAL A 440 -29.85 -3.77 7.86
N SER A 441 -29.38 -3.15 6.77
CA SER A 441 -27.95 -2.88 6.53
C SER A 441 -27.32 -1.96 7.58
N SER A 442 -28.04 -0.91 8.01
CA SER A 442 -27.55 0.14 8.91
C SER A 442 -27.39 -0.25 10.38
N ILE A 443 -27.62 -1.53 10.74
CA ILE A 443 -27.44 -2.06 12.10
C ILE A 443 -26.19 -2.94 12.23
N LEU A 444 -25.68 -3.52 11.13
CA LEU A 444 -24.61 -4.52 11.15
C LEU A 444 -23.21 -3.98 10.81
N THR A 445 -23.11 -2.86 10.09
CA THR A 445 -21.82 -2.25 9.66
C THR A 445 -20.93 -1.69 10.78
N VAL A 446 -21.35 -1.78 12.05
CA VAL A 446 -20.61 -1.26 13.23
C VAL A 446 -19.85 -2.38 13.99
N SER A 447 -19.85 -3.63 13.49
CA SER A 447 -19.42 -4.80 14.27
C SER A 447 -18.10 -5.47 13.85
N SER A 448 -17.55 -5.21 12.67
CA SER A 448 -16.52 -6.06 12.04
C SER A 448 -15.24 -5.34 11.60
N SER A 449 -14.37 -5.00 12.56
CA SER A 449 -12.92 -5.22 12.47
C SER A 449 -12.23 -4.70 13.73
N PRO A 450 -11.75 -5.59 14.61
CA PRO A 450 -10.83 -5.20 15.67
C PRO A 450 -9.42 -5.80 15.44
N SER A 451 -9.28 -6.77 14.51
CA SER A 451 -8.04 -7.48 14.11
C SER A 451 -6.88 -6.54 13.75
N LYS A 452 -7.13 -5.50 12.94
CA LYS A 452 -6.09 -4.55 12.52
C LYS A 452 -5.72 -3.49 13.57
N VAL A 453 -6.44 -3.40 14.69
CA VAL A 453 -6.15 -2.40 15.74
C VAL A 453 -4.82 -2.69 16.43
N MET A 454 -4.38 -3.96 16.51
CA MET A 454 -3.27 -4.33 17.38
C MET A 454 -1.86 -4.49 16.77
N GLY A 455 -1.71 -4.68 15.45
CA GLY A 455 -0.38 -4.62 14.83
C GLY A 455 0.27 -3.24 15.05
N ASN A 456 -0.51 -2.19 14.77
CA ASN A 456 -0.13 -0.80 14.99
C ASN A 456 -0.04 -0.41 16.48
N PHE A 457 -0.46 -1.25 17.42
CA PHE A 457 -0.36 -0.94 18.85
C PHE A 457 1.06 -1.01 19.40
N SER A 458 1.93 -1.86 18.83
CA SER A 458 3.36 -1.85 19.19
C SER A 458 3.99 -0.51 18.78
N VAL A 459 3.73 -0.09 17.54
CA VAL A 459 4.15 1.21 17.00
C VAL A 459 3.55 2.38 17.79
N LEU A 460 2.28 2.29 18.21
CA LEU A 460 1.62 3.35 18.97
C LEU A 460 2.03 3.39 20.45
N VAL A 461 2.38 2.25 21.06
CA VAL A 461 3.06 2.21 22.37
C VAL A 461 4.45 2.83 22.25
N GLN A 462 5.22 2.50 21.21
CA GLN A 462 6.53 3.11 20.98
C GLN A 462 6.41 4.62 20.72
N ALA A 463 5.44 5.06 19.90
CA ALA A 463 5.17 6.46 19.66
C ALA A 463 4.73 7.20 20.93
N VAL A 464 3.91 6.58 21.78
CA VAL A 464 3.50 7.16 23.08
C VAL A 464 4.65 7.17 24.09
N LEU A 465 5.54 6.19 24.10
CA LEU A 465 6.79 6.23 24.87
C LEU A 465 7.68 7.38 24.39
N THR A 466 7.87 7.53 23.08
CA THR A 466 8.61 8.64 22.48
C THR A 466 7.95 9.99 22.75
N THR A 467 6.61 10.11 22.69
CA THR A 467 5.88 11.34 23.03
C THR A 467 5.95 11.66 24.51
N VAL A 468 5.90 10.66 25.41
CA VAL A 468 6.13 10.86 26.85
C VAL A 468 7.58 11.26 27.12
N GLN A 469 8.57 10.67 26.43
CA GLN A 469 9.96 11.12 26.49
C GLN A 469 10.11 12.57 25.99
N ILE A 470 9.49 12.94 24.87
CA ILE A 470 9.49 14.31 24.34
C ILE A 470 8.85 15.29 25.33
N LEU A 471 7.68 14.98 25.90
CA LEU A 471 7.04 15.83 26.91
C LEU A 471 7.89 15.97 28.18
N CYS A 472 8.50 14.87 28.65
CA CYS A 472 9.45 14.90 29.75
C CYS A 472 10.69 15.72 29.42
N PHE A 473 11.24 15.64 28.20
CA PHE A 473 12.36 16.47 27.75
C PHE A 473 11.97 17.96 27.64
N SER A 474 10.76 18.28 27.17
CA SER A 474 10.24 19.66 27.14
C SER A 474 10.09 20.25 28.55
N ILE A 475 9.70 19.44 29.53
CA ILE A 475 9.59 19.86 30.95
C ILE A 475 10.97 19.92 31.61
N LEU A 476 11.89 18.99 31.31
CA LEU A 476 13.26 18.99 31.81
C LEU A 476 14.08 20.17 31.25
N LYS A 477 13.81 20.62 30.01
CA LYS A 477 14.46 21.81 29.43
C LYS A 477 14.23 23.11 30.20
N ALA A 478 13.31 23.14 31.16
CA ALA A 478 13.11 24.27 32.06
C ALA A 478 14.06 24.26 33.28
N SER A 479 14.93 23.25 33.46
CA SER A 479 15.83 23.16 34.62
C SER A 479 17.20 22.55 34.27
N CYS A 480 18.24 23.22 34.76
CA CYS A 480 19.67 22.91 34.63
C CYS A 480 20.29 23.11 33.24
N ASN A 481 21.49 23.70 33.23
CA ASN A 481 22.21 24.16 32.05
C ASN A 481 23.71 23.84 32.21
N SER A 482 24.21 22.79 31.54
CA SER A 482 25.65 22.52 31.38
C SER A 482 25.90 21.47 30.29
N HIS A 483 27.05 21.58 29.62
CA HIS A 483 27.46 20.66 28.55
C HIS A 483 27.93 19.30 29.07
N ILE A 484 27.60 18.23 28.33
CA ILE A 484 28.51 17.13 27.95
C ILE A 484 27.97 16.54 26.64
N SER A 485 28.86 16.26 25.67
CA SER A 485 28.50 15.83 24.32
C SER A 485 28.89 14.37 24.06
N LEU A 486 27.90 13.52 23.76
CA LEU A 486 28.10 12.18 23.18
C LEU A 486 27.08 11.98 22.05
N GLU A 487 27.53 12.06 20.80
CA GLU A 487 26.68 11.85 19.62
C GLU A 487 26.41 10.36 19.37
N GLY A 488 25.27 9.87 19.87
CA GLY A 488 24.63 8.68 19.30
C GLY A 488 23.85 9.06 18.04
N LYS A 489 24.49 9.02 16.86
CA LYS A 489 23.81 9.38 15.60
C LYS A 489 22.72 8.38 15.25
N ALA A 490 21.46 8.80 15.40
CA ALA A 490 20.37 8.26 14.59
C ALA A 490 20.69 8.52 13.11
N ALA A 491 20.46 7.52 12.25
CA ALA A 491 20.76 7.67 10.82
C ALA A 491 19.84 8.72 10.19
N SER A 492 20.44 9.76 9.60
CA SER A 492 19.74 10.56 8.59
C SER A 492 19.39 9.67 7.40
N SER A 493 18.30 10.00 6.69
CA SER A 493 18.05 9.40 5.38
C SER A 493 19.32 9.44 4.52
N SER A 494 19.67 8.31 3.90
CA SER A 494 20.80 8.25 2.95
C SER A 494 20.45 8.81 1.57
N PHE A 495 19.19 9.22 1.38
CA PHE A 495 18.62 9.78 0.16
C PHE A 495 18.04 11.19 0.42
N PRO A 496 18.03 12.09 -0.58
CA PRO A 496 17.39 13.41 -0.49
C PRO A 496 15.92 13.36 -0.05
N SER A 497 15.41 14.46 0.51
CA SER A 497 14.02 14.58 0.98
C SER A 497 12.97 14.60 -0.14
N ASP A 498 13.41 14.84 -1.37
CA ASP A 498 12.64 14.86 -2.62
C ASP A 498 12.81 13.59 -3.46
N PHE A 499 13.55 12.59 -2.97
CA PHE A 499 13.77 11.32 -3.66
C PHE A 499 12.51 10.44 -3.62
N LEU A 500 12.04 10.03 -4.80
CA LEU A 500 10.79 9.27 -4.95
C LEU A 500 11.01 7.76 -4.77
N PHE A 501 10.37 7.17 -3.75
CA PHE A 501 10.24 5.72 -3.62
C PHE A 501 8.88 5.25 -4.13
N GLY A 502 8.84 4.10 -4.80
CA GLY A 502 7.59 3.51 -5.31
C GLY A 502 7.73 2.07 -5.79
N THR A 503 6.77 1.64 -6.60
CA THR A 503 6.67 0.27 -7.13
C THR A 503 6.23 0.29 -8.58
N ALA A 504 6.73 -0.66 -9.38
CA ALA A 504 6.39 -0.80 -10.79
C ALA A 504 5.41 -1.97 -11.06
N SER A 505 4.73 -1.88 -12.20
CA SER A 505 3.73 -2.82 -12.74
C SER A 505 3.52 -2.56 -14.24
N SER A 506 2.95 -3.50 -14.99
CA SER A 506 2.61 -3.32 -16.41
C SER A 506 1.18 -3.81 -16.72
N SER A 507 0.59 -3.27 -17.79
CA SER A 507 -0.76 -3.53 -18.26
C SER A 507 -1.07 -5.03 -18.40
N TYR A 508 -0.36 -5.70 -19.32
CA TYR A 508 -0.57 -7.10 -19.67
C TYR A 508 -0.30 -8.05 -18.49
N GLN A 509 0.62 -7.71 -17.59
CA GLN A 509 0.99 -8.57 -16.46
C GLN A 509 0.03 -8.45 -15.26
N TYR A 510 -0.77 -7.38 -15.17
CA TYR A 510 -1.59 -7.03 -13.99
C TYR A 510 -3.10 -6.97 -14.24
N GLU A 511 -3.55 -6.42 -15.39
CA GLU A 511 -4.96 -6.01 -15.55
C GLU A 511 -5.91 -7.19 -15.86
N GLY A 512 -5.47 -8.15 -16.66
CA GLY A 512 -6.33 -9.21 -17.17
C GLY A 512 -7.42 -8.67 -18.11
N ALA A 513 -8.67 -9.10 -17.92
CA ALA A 513 -9.88 -8.56 -18.58
C ALA A 513 -9.90 -8.43 -20.12
N TYR A 514 -8.97 -9.07 -20.84
CA TYR A 514 -8.64 -8.84 -22.26
C TYR A 514 -9.76 -9.04 -23.31
N LEU A 515 -10.96 -9.46 -22.90
CA LEU A 515 -12.16 -9.62 -23.74
C LEU A 515 -13.41 -8.90 -23.21
N ASN A 516 -13.30 -8.18 -22.09
CA ASN A 516 -14.44 -7.56 -21.41
C ASN A 516 -14.50 -6.03 -21.65
N ASP A 517 -15.72 -5.49 -21.59
CA ASP A 517 -16.12 -4.10 -21.38
C ASP A 517 -15.27 -2.97 -21.99
N GLY A 518 -15.87 -2.19 -22.90
CA GLY A 518 -15.32 -0.93 -23.38
C GLY A 518 -15.01 0.03 -22.23
N LYS A 519 -13.73 0.11 -21.86
CA LYS A 519 -13.26 0.39 -20.49
C LYS A 519 -13.95 1.59 -19.78
N ALA A 520 -14.56 1.29 -18.64
CA ALA A 520 -14.99 2.26 -17.63
C ALA A 520 -13.85 2.62 -16.65
N LEU A 521 -14.13 3.55 -15.72
CA LEU A 521 -13.23 3.84 -14.59
C LEU A 521 -13.17 2.64 -13.64
N ASN A 522 -11.96 2.28 -13.20
CA ASN A 522 -11.68 1.19 -12.27
C ASN A 522 -11.00 1.71 -10.98
N ASN A 523 -10.71 0.81 -10.04
CA ASN A 523 -10.15 1.18 -8.74
C ASN A 523 -8.75 1.82 -8.83
N TRP A 524 -7.96 1.56 -9.88
CA TRP A 524 -6.70 2.27 -10.14
C TRP A 524 -6.92 3.68 -10.70
N ASP A 525 -7.92 3.86 -11.57
CA ASP A 525 -8.33 5.20 -11.99
C ASP A 525 -8.77 6.05 -10.79
N VAL A 526 -9.41 5.47 -9.77
CA VAL A 526 -9.77 6.16 -8.52
C VAL A 526 -8.56 6.37 -7.60
N PHE A 527 -7.76 5.33 -7.36
CA PHE A 527 -6.60 5.37 -6.45
C PHE A 527 -5.51 6.35 -6.93
N THR A 528 -5.32 6.50 -8.23
CA THR A 528 -4.41 7.52 -8.80
C THR A 528 -4.93 8.96 -8.70
N HIS A 529 -6.14 9.17 -8.16
CA HIS A 529 -6.66 10.50 -7.78
C HIS A 529 -6.54 10.77 -6.27
N GLU A 530 -6.03 9.82 -5.47
CA GLU A 530 -5.74 10.06 -4.04
C GLU A 530 -4.51 10.98 -3.86
N PRO A 531 -4.58 12.05 -3.05
CA PRO A 531 -3.45 12.94 -2.82
C PRO A 531 -2.30 12.27 -2.04
N GLY A 532 -1.29 11.80 -2.76
CA GLY A 532 -0.04 11.31 -2.15
C GLY A 532 0.87 10.50 -3.07
N ILE A 533 0.30 9.82 -4.08
CA ILE A 533 1.05 8.97 -5.01
C ILE A 533 1.15 9.66 -6.37
N GLN A 534 2.35 9.75 -6.93
CA GLN A 534 2.59 10.37 -8.24
C GLN A 534 2.58 9.31 -9.35
N PRO A 535 1.66 9.37 -10.33
CA PRO A 535 1.63 8.42 -11.43
C PRO A 535 2.79 8.64 -12.40
N TYR A 536 3.60 7.60 -12.56
CA TYR A 536 4.69 7.48 -13.53
C TYR A 536 4.24 6.53 -14.64
N ALA A 537 3.87 7.06 -15.80
CA ALA A 537 3.17 6.29 -16.83
C ALA A 537 4.11 5.86 -17.96
N THR A 538 4.14 4.56 -18.23
CA THR A 538 4.78 3.99 -19.42
C THR A 538 3.75 3.87 -20.55
N LEU A 539 4.07 4.39 -21.74
CA LEU A 539 3.17 4.38 -22.91
C LEU A 539 3.10 3.02 -23.60
N THR A 540 4.17 2.23 -23.64
CA THR A 540 4.08 0.81 -24.03
C THR A 540 5.10 -0.04 -23.30
N HIS A 541 4.64 -1.20 -22.86
CA HIS A 541 5.38 -2.22 -22.15
C HIS A 541 5.15 -3.57 -22.87
N TYR A 542 5.69 -3.67 -24.09
CA TYR A 542 5.58 -4.81 -25.02
C TYR A 542 4.18 -5.07 -25.61
N ASP A 543 3.22 -4.18 -25.33
CA ASP A 543 1.77 -4.31 -25.56
C ASP A 543 1.27 -3.59 -26.83
N ILE A 544 1.97 -3.76 -27.96
CA ILE A 544 1.53 -3.18 -29.24
C ILE A 544 0.26 -3.90 -29.78
N PRO A 545 -0.78 -3.19 -30.26
CA PRO A 545 -2.00 -3.83 -30.75
C PRO A 545 -1.78 -4.71 -32.00
N GLN A 546 -2.35 -5.93 -31.97
CA GLN A 546 -2.22 -6.94 -33.03
C GLN A 546 -2.62 -6.42 -34.42
N GLU A 547 -3.63 -5.56 -34.53
CA GLU A 547 -4.03 -4.89 -35.78
C GLU A 547 -2.85 -4.21 -36.50
N LEU A 548 -1.86 -3.67 -35.78
CA LEU A 548 -0.69 -3.02 -36.37
C LEU A 548 0.34 -4.05 -36.88
N GLU A 549 0.44 -5.21 -36.24
CA GLU A 549 1.25 -6.35 -36.71
C GLU A 549 0.60 -6.97 -37.95
N ASP A 550 -0.70 -7.24 -37.93
CA ASP A 550 -1.45 -7.82 -39.05
C ASP A 550 -1.49 -6.90 -40.28
N ARG A 551 -1.64 -5.58 -40.07
CA ARG A 551 -1.78 -4.59 -41.15
C ARG A 551 -0.47 -4.22 -41.83
N TYR A 552 0.66 -4.20 -41.10
CA TYR A 552 1.95 -3.80 -41.68
C TYR A 552 3.22 -4.34 -40.97
N GLY A 553 3.12 -5.30 -40.05
CA GLY A 553 4.26 -5.85 -39.29
C GLY A 553 4.77 -4.93 -38.17
N ALA A 554 3.88 -4.11 -37.59
CA ALA A 554 4.13 -3.24 -36.45
C ALA A 554 5.48 -2.50 -36.50
N TRP A 555 6.43 -2.85 -35.62
CA TRP A 555 7.75 -2.21 -35.52
C TRP A 555 8.65 -2.40 -36.75
N LEU A 556 8.35 -3.34 -37.65
CA LEU A 556 9.09 -3.51 -38.90
C LEU A 556 8.74 -2.46 -39.97
N SER A 557 7.67 -1.69 -39.77
CA SER A 557 7.19 -0.67 -40.72
C SER A 557 7.32 0.75 -40.17
N PRO A 558 7.80 1.73 -40.96
CA PRO A 558 7.86 3.13 -40.54
C PRO A 558 6.47 3.78 -40.33
N GLN A 559 5.37 3.12 -40.74
CA GLN A 559 4.02 3.60 -40.46
C GLN A 559 3.74 3.69 -38.95
N VAL A 560 4.33 2.80 -38.15
CA VAL A 560 4.17 2.78 -36.68
C VAL A 560 4.60 4.09 -36.01
N GLN A 561 5.52 4.84 -36.63
CA GLN A 561 6.00 6.12 -36.11
C GLN A 561 4.88 7.18 -36.09
N ALA A 562 3.93 7.11 -37.04
CA ALA A 562 2.78 7.99 -37.09
C ALA A 562 1.68 7.57 -36.11
N ASP A 563 1.39 6.26 -36.04
CA ASP A 563 0.32 5.73 -35.19
C ASP A 563 0.71 5.75 -33.69
N PHE A 564 1.97 5.45 -33.35
CA PHE A 564 2.49 5.63 -31.98
C PHE A 564 2.50 7.10 -31.55
N LYS A 565 2.86 8.02 -32.46
CA LYS A 565 2.76 9.47 -32.22
C LYS A 565 1.31 9.91 -32.00
N HIS A 566 0.34 9.33 -32.72
CA HIS A 566 -1.08 9.59 -32.50
C HIS A 566 -1.55 9.09 -31.13
N TYR A 567 -1.21 7.84 -30.78
CA TYR A 567 -1.49 7.22 -29.49
C TYR A 567 -0.92 8.06 -28.32
N ALA A 568 0.38 8.38 -28.35
CA ALA A 568 1.03 9.20 -27.34
C ALA A 568 0.36 10.58 -27.20
N ASN A 569 0.07 11.26 -28.32
CA ASN A 569 -0.66 12.53 -28.34
C ASN A 569 -2.05 12.45 -27.68
N THR A 570 -2.71 11.30 -27.75
CA THR A 570 -4.01 11.03 -27.13
C THR A 570 -3.86 10.79 -25.62
N CYS A 571 -2.88 9.98 -25.18
CA CYS A 571 -2.60 9.80 -23.76
C CYS A 571 -2.20 11.11 -23.06
N PHE A 572 -1.33 11.92 -23.68
CA PHE A 572 -0.98 13.25 -23.17
C PHE A 572 -2.21 14.19 -23.07
N LYS A 573 -3.17 14.10 -24.00
CA LYS A 573 -4.39 14.90 -23.99
C LYS A 573 -5.31 14.56 -22.80
N PHE A 574 -5.46 13.27 -22.49
CA PHE A 574 -6.47 12.79 -21.53
C PHE A 574 -5.96 12.55 -20.11
N PHE A 575 -4.64 12.40 -19.90
CA PHE A 575 -4.06 12.08 -18.59
C PHE A 575 -2.92 13.01 -18.14
N GLY A 576 -2.33 13.81 -19.03
CA GLY A 576 -1.17 14.66 -18.71
C GLY A 576 -1.49 15.85 -17.79
N ASP A 577 -2.76 16.13 -17.55
CA ASP A 577 -3.21 17.02 -16.47
C ASP A 577 -2.77 16.49 -15.09
N ARG A 578 -2.78 15.17 -14.88
CA ARG A 578 -2.34 14.47 -13.65
C ARG A 578 -0.94 13.87 -13.77
N VAL A 579 -0.63 13.16 -14.86
CA VAL A 579 0.65 12.45 -15.06
C VAL A 579 1.80 13.42 -15.31
N LYS A 580 2.85 13.34 -14.47
CA LYS A 580 4.04 14.20 -14.53
C LYS A 580 5.32 13.52 -14.98
N TYR A 581 5.34 12.18 -15.05
CA TYR A 581 6.46 11.43 -15.61
C TYR A 581 5.93 10.47 -16.68
N TRP A 582 6.47 10.60 -17.90
CA TRP A 582 6.10 9.81 -19.06
C TRP A 582 7.30 9.03 -19.58
N ALA A 583 7.26 7.70 -19.51
CA ALA A 583 8.19 6.83 -20.22
C ALA A 583 7.56 6.41 -21.56
N THR A 584 8.26 6.59 -22.68
CA THR A 584 7.70 6.19 -23.99
C THR A 584 7.69 4.68 -24.19
N PHE A 585 8.71 3.97 -23.70
CA PHE A 585 8.91 2.53 -23.87
C PHE A 585 9.50 1.96 -22.58
N ASN A 586 9.08 0.76 -22.18
CA ASN A 586 9.89 -0.11 -21.33
C ASN A 586 10.86 -0.93 -22.19
N GLU A 587 12.11 -1.01 -21.75
CA GLU A 587 13.13 -1.98 -22.19
C GLU A 587 13.08 -2.41 -23.68
N PRO A 588 13.16 -1.48 -24.64
CA PRO A 588 13.13 -1.84 -26.05
C PRO A 588 14.33 -2.74 -26.44
N ASN A 589 15.41 -2.71 -25.65
CA ASN A 589 16.57 -3.59 -25.76
C ASN A 589 16.36 -5.02 -25.21
N VAL A 590 15.24 -5.30 -24.53
CA VAL A 590 14.78 -6.66 -24.21
C VAL A 590 13.71 -7.08 -25.21
N ALA A 591 12.73 -6.21 -25.47
CA ALA A 591 11.63 -6.44 -26.41
C ALA A 591 12.13 -6.87 -27.80
N VAL A 592 13.07 -6.11 -28.37
CA VAL A 592 13.47 -6.29 -29.77
C VAL A 592 14.28 -7.57 -30.00
N PRO A 593 15.30 -7.93 -29.19
CA PRO A 593 15.95 -9.23 -29.32
C PRO A 593 15.02 -10.42 -29.05
N ASN A 594 14.15 -10.34 -28.05
CA ASN A 594 13.25 -11.46 -27.75
C ASN A 594 12.15 -11.63 -28.82
N GLY A 595 11.62 -10.54 -29.37
CA GLY A 595 10.55 -10.55 -30.37
C GLY A 595 11.00 -10.83 -31.82
N TYR A 596 12.20 -10.34 -32.20
CA TYR A 596 12.67 -10.35 -33.59
C TYR A 596 14.04 -11.04 -33.83
N ARG A 597 14.72 -11.54 -32.77
CA ARG A 597 15.96 -12.35 -32.91
C ARG A 597 15.80 -13.77 -32.38
N LEU A 598 15.30 -13.93 -31.16
CA LEU A 598 15.11 -15.23 -30.52
C LEU A 598 13.71 -15.80 -30.77
N GLY A 599 12.74 -14.93 -31.06
CA GLY A 599 11.33 -15.30 -31.26
C GLY A 599 10.64 -15.86 -30.01
N THR A 600 11.16 -15.56 -28.83
CA THR A 600 10.64 -16.02 -27.53
C THR A 600 9.51 -15.14 -27.00
N TYR A 601 9.46 -13.86 -27.40
CA TYR A 601 8.36 -12.93 -27.13
C TYR A 601 7.56 -12.67 -28.42
N PRO A 602 6.31 -12.20 -28.35
CA PRO A 602 5.57 -11.71 -29.52
C PRO A 602 6.37 -10.63 -30.29
N PRO A 603 6.31 -10.56 -31.63
CA PRO A 603 5.52 -11.40 -32.55
C PRO A 603 6.16 -12.76 -32.91
N ALA A 604 7.12 -13.24 -32.11
CA ALA A 604 7.77 -14.56 -32.25
C ALA A 604 8.46 -14.77 -33.61
N ARG A 605 9.29 -13.81 -34.02
CA ARG A 605 10.01 -13.81 -35.30
C ARG A 605 11.49 -14.11 -35.09
N CYS A 606 12.03 -15.02 -35.89
CA CYS A 606 13.43 -15.42 -35.87
C CYS A 606 13.82 -16.28 -37.08
N SER A 607 15.13 -16.47 -37.28
CA SER A 607 15.73 -17.40 -38.24
C SER A 607 16.71 -18.36 -37.55
N ILE A 608 16.93 -19.52 -38.17
CA ILE A 608 17.94 -20.51 -37.75
C ILE A 608 19.33 -19.88 -37.95
N PRO A 609 20.28 -19.96 -36.98
CA PRO A 609 20.27 -20.84 -35.80
C PRO A 609 19.74 -20.20 -34.50
N PHE A 610 19.28 -18.94 -34.52
CA PHE A 610 18.89 -18.21 -33.30
C PHE A 610 17.59 -18.74 -32.67
N GLY A 611 16.68 -19.28 -33.49
CA GLY A 611 15.46 -19.94 -33.04
C GLY A 611 14.77 -20.71 -34.17
N ASN A 612 13.55 -21.19 -33.91
CA ASN A 612 12.78 -22.05 -34.82
C ASN A 612 11.37 -21.47 -35.11
N CYS A 613 11.33 -20.25 -35.65
CA CYS A 613 10.11 -19.52 -35.96
C CYS A 613 9.61 -19.82 -37.38
N THR A 614 8.32 -19.54 -37.65
CA THR A 614 7.73 -19.71 -38.99
C THR A 614 8.19 -18.66 -40.00
N SER A 615 8.61 -17.48 -39.53
CA SER A 615 9.22 -16.43 -40.33
C SER A 615 10.03 -15.47 -39.45
N GLY A 616 10.93 -14.72 -40.07
CA GLY A 616 11.78 -13.71 -39.42
C GLY A 616 13.16 -13.64 -40.04
N ASP A 617 13.92 -12.60 -39.68
CA ASP A 617 15.34 -12.46 -40.00
C ASP A 617 16.06 -11.91 -38.77
N SER A 618 16.62 -12.83 -37.97
CA SER A 618 17.33 -12.53 -36.72
C SER A 618 18.57 -11.65 -36.87
N GLU A 619 19.07 -11.46 -38.10
CA GLU A 619 20.20 -10.58 -38.40
C GLU A 619 19.78 -9.19 -38.88
N ARG A 620 18.53 -8.99 -39.33
CA ARG A 620 18.05 -7.70 -39.89
C ARG A 620 16.86 -7.09 -39.15
N GLU A 621 15.83 -7.88 -38.87
CA GLU A 621 14.57 -7.40 -38.26
C GLU A 621 14.77 -6.68 -36.92
N PRO A 622 15.66 -7.13 -36.00
CA PRO A 622 15.96 -6.40 -34.78
C PRO A 622 16.41 -4.95 -35.02
N PHE A 623 17.23 -4.70 -36.04
CA PHE A 623 17.74 -3.36 -36.32
C PHE A 623 16.69 -2.47 -36.98
N ILE A 624 15.78 -3.04 -37.77
CA ILE A 624 14.62 -2.34 -38.33
C ILE A 624 13.64 -1.95 -37.21
N ALA A 625 13.29 -2.91 -36.34
CA ALA A 625 12.39 -2.68 -35.21
C ALA A 625 12.93 -1.60 -34.25
N ALA A 626 14.19 -1.70 -33.85
CA ALA A 626 14.84 -0.70 -33.00
C ALA A 626 14.87 0.70 -33.65
N HIS A 627 15.15 0.80 -34.95
CA HIS A 627 15.15 2.07 -35.68
C HIS A 627 13.77 2.75 -35.66
N ASN A 628 12.70 1.99 -35.92
CA ASN A 628 11.34 2.52 -35.86
C ASN A 628 10.91 2.89 -34.43
N ILE A 629 11.34 2.14 -33.40
CA ILE A 629 11.11 2.48 -31.98
C ILE A 629 11.80 3.80 -31.60
N ILE A 630 13.07 3.99 -31.99
CA ILE A 630 13.84 5.23 -31.74
C ILE A 630 13.14 6.44 -32.37
N LEU A 631 12.67 6.32 -33.62
CA LEU A 631 11.96 7.40 -34.31
C LEU A 631 10.54 7.61 -33.75
N SER A 632 9.86 6.57 -33.26
CA SER A 632 8.57 6.66 -32.57
C SER A 632 8.69 7.39 -31.22
N HIS A 633 9.75 7.10 -30.45
CA HIS A 633 10.10 7.85 -29.24
C HIS A 633 10.30 9.34 -29.56
N ALA A 634 11.16 9.64 -30.54
CA ALA A 634 11.45 11.01 -30.97
C ALA A 634 10.19 11.76 -31.43
N ALA A 635 9.30 11.08 -32.17
CA ALA A 635 8.03 11.64 -32.62
C ALA A 635 7.07 11.94 -31.45
N ALA A 636 7.00 11.07 -30.43
CA ALA A 636 6.20 11.27 -29.23
C ALA A 636 6.73 12.42 -28.36
N VAL A 637 8.04 12.44 -28.08
CA VAL A 637 8.71 13.51 -27.33
C VAL A 637 8.54 14.86 -28.01
N ASN A 638 8.71 14.94 -29.33
CA ASN A 638 8.49 16.17 -30.10
C ASN A 638 7.07 16.72 -29.90
N VAL A 639 6.03 15.87 -29.94
CA VAL A 639 4.65 16.31 -29.62
C VAL A 639 4.51 16.75 -28.16
N TYR A 640 5.09 16.01 -27.21
CA TYR A 640 5.02 16.38 -25.80
C TYR A 640 5.64 17.76 -25.54
N ARG A 641 6.89 17.98 -25.98
CA ARG A 641 7.62 19.25 -25.81
C ARG A 641 6.93 20.43 -26.49
N THR A 642 6.43 20.25 -27.71
CA THR A 642 5.85 21.36 -28.50
C THR A 642 4.45 21.75 -28.06
N LYS A 643 3.62 20.80 -27.59
CA LYS A 643 2.18 21.02 -27.35
C LYS A 643 1.76 20.95 -25.88
N TYR A 644 2.41 20.12 -25.07
CA TYR A 644 1.89 19.73 -23.75
C TYR A 644 2.79 20.13 -22.58
N GLN A 645 4.11 19.95 -22.68
CA GLN A 645 5.06 20.11 -21.56
C GLN A 645 4.94 21.47 -20.85
N LYS A 646 4.84 22.57 -21.60
CA LYS A 646 4.69 23.94 -21.05
C LYS A 646 3.37 24.19 -20.30
N ILE A 647 2.34 23.39 -20.56
CA ILE A 647 1.00 23.51 -19.97
C ILE A 647 0.85 22.54 -18.80
N GLN A 648 1.43 21.34 -18.94
CA GLN A 648 1.25 20.23 -18.00
C GLN A 648 2.34 20.14 -16.93
N GLY A 649 3.52 20.72 -17.17
CA GLY A 649 4.63 20.77 -16.20
C GLY A 649 5.30 19.42 -15.92
N GLY A 650 5.12 18.43 -16.80
CA GLY A 650 5.73 17.09 -16.68
C GLY A 650 7.01 16.90 -17.50
N SER A 651 7.67 15.77 -17.26
CA SER A 651 8.90 15.31 -17.90
C SER A 651 8.65 14.07 -18.75
N ILE A 652 9.40 13.92 -19.85
CA ILE A 652 9.35 12.74 -20.72
C ILE A 652 10.73 12.09 -20.93
N GLY A 653 10.75 10.76 -20.94
CA GLY A 653 11.96 9.97 -21.07
C GLY A 653 11.71 8.57 -21.64
N ILE A 654 12.68 7.68 -21.47
CA ILE A 654 12.65 6.28 -21.92
C ILE A 654 13.28 5.37 -20.86
N VAL A 655 12.81 4.13 -20.75
CA VAL A 655 13.32 3.13 -19.80
C VAL A 655 14.14 2.06 -20.53
N MET A 656 15.28 1.68 -19.95
CA MET A 656 16.24 0.75 -20.53
C MET A 656 16.60 -0.37 -19.55
N ASN A 657 16.68 -1.62 -20.03
CA ASN A 657 17.28 -2.70 -19.26
C ASN A 657 18.80 -2.49 -19.21
N ALA A 658 19.36 -2.38 -18.02
CA ALA A 658 20.70 -1.82 -17.80
C ALA A 658 21.56 -2.74 -16.90
N PRO A 659 21.84 -4.00 -17.30
CA PRO A 659 22.79 -4.86 -16.60
C PRO A 659 24.20 -4.28 -16.75
N TRP A 660 25.08 -4.55 -15.78
CA TRP A 660 26.49 -4.21 -15.91
C TRP A 660 27.29 -5.37 -16.52
N PHE A 661 28.24 -5.04 -17.39
CA PHE A 661 29.12 -5.99 -18.05
C PHE A 661 30.55 -5.83 -17.49
N GLU A 662 31.02 -6.83 -16.75
CA GLU A 662 32.43 -6.91 -16.34
C GLU A 662 33.25 -7.56 -17.46
N PRO A 663 34.49 -7.12 -17.76
CA PRO A 663 35.37 -7.88 -18.64
C PRO A 663 35.78 -9.19 -17.95
N ILE A 664 35.69 -10.33 -18.64
CA ILE A 664 36.01 -11.63 -18.02
C ILE A 664 37.49 -11.73 -17.64
N SER A 665 38.40 -11.02 -18.31
CA SER A 665 39.81 -10.94 -17.95
C SER A 665 40.36 -9.51 -17.99
N ASN A 666 41.63 -9.35 -17.62
CA ASN A 666 42.34 -8.07 -17.70
C ASN A 666 42.96 -7.78 -19.08
N SER A 667 42.68 -8.60 -20.09
CA SER A 667 43.07 -8.37 -21.49
C SER A 667 42.54 -7.03 -22.03
N LEU A 668 43.01 -6.60 -23.20
CA LEU A 668 42.40 -5.45 -23.89
C LEU A 668 41.11 -5.90 -24.61
N GLU A 669 41.15 -7.11 -25.14
CA GLU A 669 40.15 -7.77 -25.93
C GLU A 669 38.82 -7.91 -25.15
N ASP A 670 38.87 -8.40 -23.91
CA ASP A 670 37.68 -8.58 -23.06
C ASP A 670 37.13 -7.24 -22.51
N LYS A 671 37.98 -6.22 -22.37
CA LYS A 671 37.56 -4.85 -22.02
C LYS A 671 36.79 -4.22 -23.18
N LEU A 672 37.34 -4.30 -24.39
CA LEU A 672 36.64 -3.92 -25.61
C LEU A 672 35.38 -4.77 -25.81
N ALA A 673 35.37 -6.04 -25.43
CA ALA A 673 34.16 -6.87 -25.47
C ALA A 673 33.08 -6.37 -24.51
N ALA A 674 33.43 -5.98 -23.27
CA ALA A 674 32.47 -5.38 -22.34
C ALA A 674 31.91 -4.04 -22.85
N GLU A 675 32.73 -3.21 -23.50
CA GLU A 675 32.29 -1.99 -24.19
C GLU A 675 31.34 -2.30 -25.36
N ARG A 676 31.66 -3.31 -26.19
CA ARG A 676 30.75 -3.79 -27.25
C ARG A 676 29.44 -4.35 -26.67
N ALA A 677 29.48 -5.08 -25.55
CA ALA A 677 28.31 -5.68 -24.92
C ALA A 677 27.29 -4.63 -24.44
N ILE A 678 27.76 -3.54 -23.81
CA ILE A 678 26.87 -2.42 -23.42
C ILE A 678 26.42 -1.59 -24.63
N SER A 679 27.27 -1.45 -25.65
CA SER A 679 26.91 -0.71 -26.86
C SER A 679 25.88 -1.42 -27.74
N PHE A 680 25.96 -2.75 -27.89
CA PHE A 680 24.94 -3.58 -28.56
C PHE A 680 23.68 -3.82 -27.69
N TYR A 681 23.54 -3.15 -26.55
CA TYR A 681 22.40 -3.35 -25.64
C TYR A 681 21.73 -2.05 -25.21
N MET A 682 22.38 -1.24 -24.38
CA MET A 682 21.80 0.00 -23.86
C MET A 682 22.10 1.20 -24.77
N ASN A 683 23.35 1.36 -25.21
CA ASN A 683 23.72 2.52 -26.03
C ASN A 683 23.09 2.45 -27.44
N TRP A 684 22.76 1.25 -27.93
CA TRP A 684 22.02 1.03 -29.18
C TRP A 684 20.77 1.92 -29.32
N PHE A 685 20.07 2.20 -28.22
CA PHE A 685 18.91 3.09 -28.19
C PHE A 685 19.25 4.50 -27.67
N LEU A 686 20.07 4.60 -26.60
CA LEU A 686 20.37 5.89 -25.97
C LEU A 686 21.30 6.78 -26.80
N ASP A 687 22.31 6.25 -27.49
CA ASP A 687 23.20 7.05 -28.35
C ASP A 687 22.42 7.71 -29.52
N PRO A 688 21.52 7.02 -30.25
CA PRO A 688 20.65 7.67 -31.22
C PRO A 688 19.78 8.80 -30.64
N ILE A 689 19.20 8.59 -29.46
CA ILE A 689 18.27 9.54 -28.83
C ILE A 689 19.01 10.78 -28.29
N VAL A 690 20.20 10.60 -27.69
CA VAL A 690 20.95 11.68 -27.01
C VAL A 690 22.04 12.29 -27.91
N LEU A 691 22.71 11.48 -28.73
CA LEU A 691 23.86 11.88 -29.57
C LEU A 691 23.51 11.96 -31.07
N GLY A 692 22.31 11.50 -31.49
CA GLY A 692 21.85 11.57 -32.88
C GLY A 692 22.51 10.57 -33.84
N ARG A 693 23.13 9.50 -33.32
CA ARG A 693 23.83 8.44 -34.09
C ARG A 693 23.90 7.14 -33.30
N TYR A 694 24.01 5.99 -33.97
CA TYR A 694 24.31 4.71 -33.31
C TYR A 694 25.74 4.68 -32.71
N PRO A 695 26.04 3.76 -31.78
CA PRO A 695 27.41 3.48 -31.32
C PRO A 695 28.35 3.17 -32.50
N ALA A 696 29.63 3.49 -32.36
CA ALA A 696 30.62 3.28 -33.43
C ALA A 696 30.86 1.79 -33.68
N GLU A 697 30.93 1.02 -32.60
CA GLU A 697 31.08 -0.43 -32.54
C GLU A 697 29.99 -1.16 -33.32
N MET A 698 28.76 -0.61 -33.31
CA MET A 698 27.64 -1.13 -34.10
C MET A 698 27.77 -0.77 -35.58
N GLN A 699 28.17 0.46 -35.91
CA GLN A 699 28.37 0.90 -37.30
C GLN A 699 29.50 0.11 -37.98
N GLU A 700 30.60 -0.15 -37.28
CA GLU A 700 31.76 -0.87 -37.80
C GLU A 700 31.47 -2.36 -38.05
N LEU A 701 30.77 -3.04 -37.14
CA LEU A 701 30.45 -4.47 -37.28
C LEU A 701 29.25 -4.77 -38.19
N LEU A 702 28.22 -3.91 -38.19
CA LEU A 702 26.98 -4.14 -38.92
C LEU A 702 26.98 -3.50 -40.32
N GLY A 703 27.67 -2.38 -40.52
CA GLY A 703 27.73 -1.69 -41.80
C GLY A 703 26.35 -1.43 -42.40
N ALA A 704 26.09 -1.99 -43.59
CA ALA A 704 24.83 -1.82 -44.32
C ALA A 704 23.63 -2.59 -43.74
N ASP A 705 23.82 -3.42 -42.71
CA ASP A 705 22.73 -4.14 -42.03
C ASP A 705 22.08 -3.28 -40.92
N LEU A 706 22.73 -2.20 -40.50
CA LEU A 706 22.20 -1.21 -39.56
C LEU A 706 21.52 -0.06 -40.33
N PRO A 707 20.21 0.22 -40.13
CA PRO A 707 19.52 1.29 -40.86
C PRO A 707 20.13 2.68 -40.63
N ALA A 708 20.33 3.43 -41.71
CA ALA A 708 20.88 4.78 -41.63
C ALA A 708 19.78 5.84 -41.39
N PHE A 709 19.97 6.71 -40.38
CA PHE A 709 19.09 7.86 -40.16
C PHE A 709 19.17 8.86 -41.32
N SER A 710 18.00 9.34 -41.79
CA SER A 710 17.94 10.42 -42.77
C SER A 710 18.33 11.77 -42.14
N LYS A 711 18.54 12.79 -42.97
CA LYS A 711 18.86 14.15 -42.49
C LYS A 711 17.77 14.70 -41.56
N SER A 712 16.50 14.46 -41.91
CA SER A 712 15.33 14.81 -41.10
C SER A 712 15.30 14.08 -39.75
N ASP A 713 15.72 12.82 -39.71
CA ASP A 713 15.73 12.01 -38.49
C ASP A 713 16.82 12.50 -37.53
N VAL A 714 18.04 12.74 -38.04
CA VAL A 714 19.13 13.33 -37.27
C VAL A 714 18.76 14.72 -36.74
N GLU A 715 18.03 15.52 -37.52
CA GLU A 715 17.48 16.79 -37.07
C GLU A 715 16.38 16.68 -36.01
N MET A 716 15.57 15.61 -36.04
CA MET A 716 14.54 15.34 -35.04
C MET A 716 15.15 14.83 -33.74
N LEU A 717 16.08 13.88 -33.81
CA LEU A 717 16.79 13.30 -32.65
C LEU A 717 17.56 14.40 -31.89
N LYS A 718 18.29 15.28 -32.60
CA LYS A 718 18.95 16.46 -32.00
C LYS A 718 18.02 17.46 -31.30
N LYS A 719 16.71 17.41 -31.58
CA LYS A 719 15.67 18.24 -30.94
C LYS A 719 14.83 17.46 -29.91
N THR A 720 15.07 16.14 -29.79
CA THR A 720 14.35 15.23 -28.90
C THR A 720 14.86 15.39 -27.48
N GLY A 721 16.10 14.93 -27.22
CA GLY A 721 16.68 14.88 -25.88
C GLY A 721 15.83 14.07 -24.88
N LEU A 722 16.28 14.00 -23.64
CA LEU A 722 15.58 13.31 -22.54
C LEU A 722 15.48 14.24 -21.34
N ASP A 723 14.33 14.26 -20.67
CA ASP A 723 14.20 14.91 -19.37
C ASP A 723 14.67 14.00 -18.23
N PHE A 724 14.65 12.68 -18.48
CA PHE A 724 15.23 11.65 -17.62
C PHE A 724 15.56 10.37 -18.41
N ILE A 725 16.40 9.51 -17.83
CA ILE A 725 16.66 8.12 -18.25
C ILE A 725 16.12 7.19 -17.16
N GLY A 726 15.25 6.24 -17.52
CA GLY A 726 14.85 5.14 -16.65
C GLY A 726 15.81 3.97 -16.78
N LEU A 727 16.25 3.40 -15.65
CA LEU A 727 17.16 2.27 -15.59
C LEU A 727 16.49 1.11 -14.86
N ASN A 728 16.33 0.00 -15.55
CA ASN A 728 15.90 -1.27 -14.98
C ASN A 728 17.15 -2.12 -14.76
N HIS A 729 17.52 -2.36 -13.50
CA HIS A 729 18.77 -3.03 -13.16
C HIS A 729 18.52 -4.17 -12.16
N TYR A 730 18.89 -5.39 -12.54
CA TYR A 730 18.66 -6.60 -11.77
C TYR A 730 19.95 -7.36 -11.45
N THR A 731 20.80 -7.55 -12.45
CA THR A 731 21.93 -8.48 -12.44
C THR A 731 23.13 -7.87 -13.16
N SER A 732 24.25 -8.58 -13.16
CA SER A 732 25.45 -8.26 -13.94
C SER A 732 26.01 -9.56 -14.52
N CYS A 733 26.81 -9.48 -15.58
CA CYS A 733 27.50 -10.65 -16.14
C CYS A 733 28.91 -10.30 -16.61
N TYR A 734 29.74 -11.33 -16.79
CA TYR A 734 31.01 -11.21 -17.49
C TYR A 734 30.79 -11.19 -19.00
N SER A 735 31.62 -10.42 -19.69
CA SER A 735 31.73 -10.34 -21.14
C SER A 735 33.09 -10.85 -21.59
N LYS A 736 33.10 -11.76 -22.55
CA LYS A 736 34.30 -12.34 -23.18
C LYS A 736 34.39 -11.91 -24.65
N ASP A 737 35.59 -11.61 -25.13
CA ASP A 737 35.83 -11.40 -26.56
C ASP A 737 35.55 -12.67 -27.38
N CYS A 738 34.85 -12.51 -28.50
CA CYS A 738 34.68 -13.52 -29.54
C CYS A 738 35.04 -13.03 -30.94
N MET A 739 35.67 -11.85 -31.06
CA MET A 739 36.06 -11.26 -32.35
C MET A 739 37.48 -11.71 -32.76
N PHE A 740 38.36 -11.89 -31.78
CA PHE A 740 39.74 -12.35 -31.97
C PHE A 740 40.04 -13.63 -31.19
N SER A 741 39.27 -13.92 -30.15
CA SER A 741 39.41 -15.06 -29.25
C SER A 741 38.44 -16.20 -29.59
N VAL A 742 38.82 -17.45 -29.28
CA VAL A 742 37.95 -18.61 -29.49
C VAL A 742 36.80 -18.62 -28.47
N CYS A 743 35.57 -18.66 -28.97
CA CYS A 743 34.33 -18.71 -28.20
C CYS A 743 33.46 -19.93 -28.52
N GLU A 744 32.64 -20.28 -27.54
CA GLU A 744 31.51 -21.19 -27.69
C GLU A 744 30.26 -20.43 -28.18
N SER A 745 29.26 -21.16 -28.67
CA SER A 745 27.97 -20.58 -29.04
C SER A 745 27.16 -20.21 -27.80
N GLY A 746 26.80 -18.94 -27.65
CA GLY A 746 25.96 -18.43 -26.56
C GLY A 746 25.56 -16.97 -26.77
N THR A 747 24.69 -16.45 -25.90
CA THR A 747 24.17 -15.07 -25.96
C THR A 747 25.31 -14.06 -25.98
N GLY A 748 25.33 -13.17 -26.97
CA GLY A 748 26.40 -12.20 -27.17
C GLY A 748 27.50 -12.64 -28.15
N ALA A 749 27.68 -13.93 -28.41
CA ALA A 749 28.76 -14.43 -29.27
C ALA A 749 28.56 -14.11 -30.76
N SER A 750 27.36 -13.70 -31.18
CA SER A 750 27.04 -13.43 -32.59
C SER A 750 27.52 -12.04 -33.05
N ARG A 751 27.68 -11.89 -34.38
CA ARG A 751 27.97 -10.60 -35.03
C ARG A 751 26.96 -9.52 -34.64
N THR A 752 25.68 -9.89 -34.56
CA THR A 752 24.58 -8.96 -34.33
C THR A 752 24.34 -8.65 -32.85
N GLU A 753 25.19 -9.17 -31.98
CA GLU A 753 25.32 -8.83 -30.56
C GLU A 753 26.72 -8.28 -30.20
N GLY A 754 27.59 -8.08 -31.20
CA GLY A 754 28.90 -7.44 -31.03
C GLY A 754 30.06 -8.38 -30.71
N TYR A 755 29.95 -9.69 -30.93
CA TYR A 755 31.00 -10.68 -30.61
C TYR A 755 31.52 -10.56 -29.17
N ALA A 756 30.60 -10.48 -28.21
CA ALA A 756 30.83 -10.26 -26.80
C ALA A 756 30.00 -11.25 -25.96
N LEU A 757 30.49 -12.49 -25.85
CA LEU A 757 29.79 -13.59 -25.17
C LEU A 757 29.56 -13.27 -23.70
N ARG A 758 28.30 -13.41 -23.27
CA ARG A 758 27.84 -13.12 -21.90
C ARG A 758 27.84 -14.42 -21.09
N THR A 759 28.45 -14.39 -19.91
CA THR A 759 28.45 -15.51 -18.95
C THR A 759 28.33 -14.99 -17.52
N PHE A 760 27.63 -15.72 -16.66
CA PHE A 760 27.58 -15.41 -15.21
C PHE A 760 28.73 -16.06 -14.43
N GLU A 761 29.47 -16.98 -15.06
CA GLU A 761 30.56 -17.75 -14.45
C GLU A 761 31.91 -17.40 -15.09
N LYS A 762 32.95 -17.38 -14.25
CA LYS A 762 34.35 -17.26 -14.61
C LYS A 762 35.18 -18.22 -13.76
N ASP A 763 36.03 -19.03 -14.39
CA ASP A 763 37.00 -19.90 -13.70
C ASP A 763 36.39 -20.82 -12.61
N GLY A 764 35.13 -21.27 -12.78
CA GLY A 764 34.39 -22.06 -11.79
C GLY A 764 33.65 -21.25 -10.72
N VAL A 765 33.59 -19.91 -10.85
CA VAL A 765 33.04 -18.98 -9.85
C VAL A 765 32.02 -18.03 -10.48
N PHE A 766 30.82 -17.96 -9.90
CA PHE A 766 29.79 -17.02 -10.33
C PHE A 766 30.12 -15.57 -9.95
N ILE A 767 29.63 -14.62 -10.75
CA ILE A 767 29.82 -13.18 -10.54
C ILE A 767 29.23 -12.68 -9.21
N GLY A 768 28.16 -13.30 -8.73
CA GLY A 768 27.46 -12.98 -7.48
C GLY A 768 26.73 -14.21 -6.92
N GLU A 769 25.93 -14.03 -5.87
CA GLU A 769 25.14 -15.15 -5.31
C GLU A 769 24.08 -15.61 -6.33
N PRO A 770 24.01 -16.90 -6.71
CA PRO A 770 22.96 -17.43 -7.57
C PRO A 770 21.61 -17.45 -6.83
N THR A 771 20.55 -17.05 -7.52
CA THR A 771 19.17 -17.12 -6.98
C THR A 771 18.46 -18.39 -7.45
N THR A 772 17.15 -18.50 -7.21
CA THR A 772 16.32 -19.56 -7.81
C THR A 772 16.04 -19.35 -9.31
N ILE A 773 16.56 -18.29 -9.92
CA ILE A 773 16.33 -17.90 -11.32
C ILE A 773 17.67 -17.85 -12.04
N ASP A 774 17.83 -18.68 -13.08
CA ASP A 774 19.13 -18.98 -13.72
C ASP A 774 19.88 -17.76 -14.31
N TRP A 775 19.21 -16.63 -14.51
CA TRP A 775 19.78 -15.37 -15.02
C TRP A 775 20.00 -14.29 -13.95
N LEU A 776 19.44 -14.45 -12.74
CA LEU A 776 19.50 -13.45 -11.68
C LEU A 776 20.56 -13.83 -10.65
N TYR A 777 21.62 -13.02 -10.57
CA TYR A 777 22.71 -13.15 -9.61
C TYR A 777 22.84 -11.85 -8.80
N VAL A 778 23.06 -11.98 -7.49
CA VAL A 778 23.13 -10.85 -6.57
C VAL A 778 24.48 -10.13 -6.71
N TYR A 779 24.50 -9.01 -7.42
CA TYR A 779 25.71 -8.20 -7.69
C TYR A 779 25.44 -6.69 -7.54
N PRO A 780 25.22 -6.18 -6.31
CA PRO A 780 24.87 -4.77 -6.06
C PRO A 780 25.95 -3.77 -6.54
N GLN A 781 27.20 -4.20 -6.70
CA GLN A 781 28.28 -3.38 -7.26
C GLN A 781 28.00 -2.99 -8.72
N GLY A 782 27.20 -3.78 -9.45
CA GLY A 782 26.73 -3.46 -10.80
C GLY A 782 25.89 -2.18 -10.83
N MET A 783 25.01 -1.98 -9.85
CA MET A 783 24.17 -0.78 -9.71
C MET A 783 25.04 0.48 -9.58
N GLU A 784 26.11 0.44 -8.78
CA GLU A 784 27.03 1.58 -8.67
C GLU A 784 27.76 1.86 -9.99
N LYS A 785 28.19 0.82 -10.71
CA LYS A 785 28.93 0.96 -11.97
C LYS A 785 28.05 1.47 -13.11
N ILE A 786 26.86 0.91 -13.32
CA ILE A 786 25.97 1.32 -14.42
C ILE A 786 25.46 2.76 -14.23
N VAL A 787 25.10 3.17 -13.01
CA VAL A 787 24.68 4.55 -12.72
C VAL A 787 25.85 5.53 -12.91
N THR A 788 27.07 5.12 -12.56
CA THR A 788 28.29 5.94 -12.84
C THR A 788 28.54 6.07 -14.35
N TYR A 789 28.39 4.98 -15.12
CA TYR A 789 28.55 4.98 -16.57
C TYR A 789 27.50 5.85 -17.28
N VAL A 790 26.22 5.74 -16.90
CA VAL A 790 25.13 6.55 -17.48
C VAL A 790 25.33 8.02 -17.17
N LYS A 791 25.73 8.37 -15.92
CA LYS A 791 26.15 9.72 -15.55
C LYS A 791 27.26 10.25 -16.48
N GLU A 792 28.32 9.48 -16.68
CA GLU A 792 29.52 9.94 -17.39
C GLU A 792 29.31 10.01 -18.91
N ARG A 793 28.55 9.07 -19.51
CA ARG A 793 28.25 9.06 -20.94
C ARG A 793 27.19 10.09 -21.35
N TYR A 794 26.15 10.27 -20.54
CA TYR A 794 24.97 11.08 -20.89
C TYR A 794 24.86 12.36 -20.04
N ASN A 795 26.00 13.01 -19.76
CA ASN A 795 26.10 14.34 -19.14
C ASN A 795 25.28 14.51 -17.84
N ASN A 796 25.25 13.47 -17.00
CA ASN A 796 24.47 13.39 -15.77
C ASN A 796 22.98 13.76 -15.95
N THR A 797 22.38 13.33 -17.08
CA THR A 797 20.92 13.41 -17.32
C THR A 797 20.19 12.74 -16.15
N PRO A 798 19.09 13.30 -15.61
CA PRO A 798 18.40 12.76 -14.44
C PRO A 798 18.01 11.30 -14.60
N MET A 799 18.21 10.49 -13.57
CA MET A 799 17.97 9.04 -13.59
C MET A 799 16.86 8.66 -12.61
N PHE A 800 16.07 7.66 -13.00
CA PHE A 800 15.21 6.91 -12.10
C PHE A 800 15.60 5.43 -12.20
N ILE A 801 15.74 4.75 -11.06
CA ILE A 801 15.72 3.28 -11.09
C ILE A 801 14.25 2.89 -11.22
N THR A 802 13.85 2.47 -12.41
CA THR A 802 12.44 2.20 -12.75
C THR A 802 12.03 0.76 -12.49
N GLU A 803 13.00 -0.15 -12.41
CA GLU A 803 12.83 -1.51 -11.89
C GLU A 803 14.11 -1.98 -11.19
N ASN A 804 13.95 -2.51 -9.98
CA ASN A 804 14.93 -3.37 -9.30
C ASN A 804 14.15 -4.35 -8.40
N GLY A 805 14.51 -5.64 -8.41
CA GLY A 805 13.67 -6.66 -7.79
C GLY A 805 14.35 -8.01 -7.59
N PHE A 806 13.84 -8.79 -6.63
CA PHE A 806 14.27 -10.15 -6.36
C PHE A 806 13.15 -11.14 -6.66
N GLY A 807 13.40 -12.07 -7.58
CA GLY A 807 12.43 -13.07 -8.01
C GLY A 807 12.65 -14.41 -7.31
N GLU A 808 11.57 -15.06 -6.87
CA GLU A 808 11.58 -16.39 -6.26
C GLU A 808 10.69 -17.36 -7.04
N ILE A 809 11.08 -18.63 -7.19
CA ILE A 809 10.20 -19.68 -7.75
C ILE A 809 9.33 -20.28 -6.64
N GLU A 810 8.01 -20.28 -6.82
CA GLU A 810 7.07 -20.83 -5.82
C GLU A 810 6.94 -22.37 -5.94
N ASN A 811 7.72 -23.09 -5.15
CA ASN A 811 7.60 -24.55 -5.02
C ASN A 811 6.28 -24.95 -4.31
N SER A 812 5.60 -25.97 -4.84
CA SER A 812 4.29 -26.45 -4.36
C SER A 812 4.27 -27.00 -2.92
N ASN A 813 5.44 -27.31 -2.34
CA ASN A 813 5.58 -27.76 -0.95
C ASN A 813 5.88 -26.62 0.04
N SER A 814 6.03 -25.38 -0.42
CA SER A 814 6.32 -24.23 0.45
C SER A 814 5.08 -23.82 1.25
N SER A 815 5.21 -23.74 2.58
CA SER A 815 4.09 -23.27 3.41
C SER A 815 3.87 -21.76 3.23
N SER A 816 2.61 -21.32 3.38
CA SER A 816 2.22 -19.92 3.24
C SER A 816 2.98 -18.98 4.19
N ALA A 817 3.41 -19.45 5.36
CA ALA A 817 4.22 -18.68 6.29
C ALA A 817 5.65 -18.43 5.77
N VAL A 818 6.29 -19.40 5.12
CA VAL A 818 7.64 -19.24 4.54
C VAL A 818 7.59 -18.24 3.39
N LEU A 819 6.56 -18.30 2.55
CA LEU A 819 6.39 -17.43 1.37
C LEU A 819 6.15 -15.94 1.70
N LEU A 820 5.81 -15.61 2.95
CA LEU A 820 5.64 -14.23 3.43
C LEU A 820 6.88 -13.69 4.17
N HIS A 821 7.85 -14.54 4.54
CA HIS A 821 9.09 -14.16 5.19
C HIS A 821 10.26 -14.13 4.20
N ASP A 822 10.15 -13.27 3.21
CA ASP A 822 11.05 -13.12 2.07
C ASP A 822 12.32 -12.31 2.38
N VAL A 823 13.07 -12.76 3.39
CA VAL A 823 14.29 -12.08 3.89
C VAL A 823 15.30 -11.81 2.76
N LYS A 824 15.47 -12.72 1.80
CA LYS A 824 16.38 -12.51 0.66
C LYS A 824 15.99 -11.32 -0.23
N ARG A 825 14.70 -11.03 -0.41
CA ARG A 825 14.23 -9.86 -1.16
C ARG A 825 14.61 -8.56 -0.45
N LEU A 826 14.48 -8.54 0.88
CA LEU A 826 14.90 -7.41 1.73
C LEU A 826 16.43 -7.21 1.71
N GLU A 827 17.21 -8.29 1.85
CA GLU A 827 18.68 -8.24 1.79
C GLU A 827 19.20 -7.77 0.42
N TYR A 828 18.62 -8.30 -0.67
CA TYR A 828 18.88 -7.86 -2.03
C TYR A 828 18.61 -6.36 -2.20
N MET A 829 17.37 -5.91 -1.94
CA MET A 829 16.97 -4.51 -2.10
C MET A 829 17.83 -3.56 -1.23
N GLY A 830 18.11 -3.93 0.01
CA GLY A 830 18.97 -3.16 0.92
C GLY A 830 20.39 -2.97 0.37
N SER A 831 20.99 -4.03 -0.21
CA SER A 831 22.33 -3.95 -0.80
C SER A 831 22.38 -3.11 -2.08
N TYR A 832 21.37 -3.21 -2.96
CA TYR A 832 21.28 -2.42 -4.19
C TYR A 832 20.99 -0.94 -3.89
N LEU A 833 20.14 -0.63 -2.90
CA LEU A 833 19.93 0.74 -2.40
C LEU A 833 21.20 1.34 -1.79
N GLN A 834 22.00 0.54 -1.06
CA GLN A 834 23.27 1.02 -0.50
C GLN A 834 24.30 1.37 -1.60
N ALA A 835 24.34 0.58 -2.68
CA ALA A 835 25.15 0.84 -3.86
C ALA A 835 24.65 2.06 -4.66
N LEU A 836 23.33 2.21 -4.84
CA LEU A 836 22.72 3.37 -5.48
C LEU A 836 23.06 4.67 -4.73
N ALA A 837 22.90 4.68 -3.40
CA ALA A 837 23.27 5.81 -2.57
C ALA A 837 24.78 6.13 -2.64
N LYS A 838 25.63 5.15 -2.94
CA LYS A 838 27.08 5.33 -3.16
C LYS A 838 27.38 5.99 -4.51
N ALA A 839 26.63 5.67 -5.56
CA ALA A 839 26.70 6.38 -6.84
C ALA A 839 26.17 7.83 -6.73
N MET A 840 25.06 8.05 -5.99
CA MET A 840 24.54 9.39 -5.71
C MET A 840 25.54 10.24 -4.93
N ARG A 841 26.24 9.67 -3.92
CA ARG A 841 27.35 10.34 -3.22
C ARG A 841 28.56 10.65 -4.11
N LYS A 842 28.68 10.03 -5.29
CA LYS A 842 29.64 10.37 -6.37
C LYS A 842 29.07 11.40 -7.36
N GLY A 843 27.94 12.03 -7.06
CA GLY A 843 27.33 13.08 -7.88
C GLY A 843 26.50 12.58 -9.07
N ALA A 844 25.95 11.36 -9.01
CA ALA A 844 24.93 10.92 -9.96
C ALA A 844 23.56 11.53 -9.60
N ASP A 845 22.90 12.17 -10.56
CA ASP A 845 21.55 12.72 -10.39
C ASP A 845 20.50 11.59 -10.51
N VAL A 846 20.28 10.85 -9.42
CA VAL A 846 19.20 9.86 -9.32
C VAL A 846 18.09 10.42 -8.43
N ARG A 847 16.86 10.41 -8.93
CA ARG A 847 15.71 11.08 -8.30
C ARG A 847 14.62 10.15 -7.79
N GLY A 848 14.73 8.85 -8.06
CA GLY A 848 13.82 7.86 -7.48
C GLY A 848 14.21 6.41 -7.75
N TYR A 849 13.50 5.52 -7.05
CA TYR A 849 13.68 4.08 -7.07
C TYR A 849 12.31 3.39 -6.97
N LEU A 850 11.99 2.58 -7.98
CA LEU A 850 10.76 1.81 -8.09
C LEU A 850 11.08 0.31 -8.01
N VAL A 851 10.42 -0.39 -7.09
CA VAL A 851 10.59 -1.84 -6.91
C VAL A 851 9.85 -2.60 -8.01
N TRP A 852 10.52 -3.57 -8.65
CA TRP A 852 9.82 -4.65 -9.36
C TRP A 852 9.58 -5.82 -8.37
N SER A 853 8.35 -6.09 -7.95
CA SER A 853 7.10 -5.42 -8.34
C SER A 853 6.11 -5.29 -7.18
N LEU A 854 5.03 -4.55 -7.40
CA LEU A 854 4.00 -4.34 -6.36
C LEU A 854 3.32 -5.66 -5.97
N LEU A 855 2.93 -6.46 -6.96
CA LEU A 855 2.18 -7.70 -6.83
C LEU A 855 2.90 -8.85 -7.55
N ASP A 856 2.74 -10.07 -7.03
CA ASP A 856 2.99 -11.26 -7.84
C ASP A 856 2.04 -11.26 -9.06
N ASN A 857 2.62 -11.45 -10.24
CA ASN A 857 2.02 -11.14 -11.54
C ASN A 857 2.40 -12.18 -12.61
N PHE A 858 1.99 -11.97 -13.86
CA PHE A 858 2.37 -12.82 -14.99
C PHE A 858 3.78 -12.48 -15.49
N GLU A 859 4.81 -13.22 -15.09
CA GLU A 859 6.21 -12.98 -15.49
C GLU A 859 6.52 -13.58 -16.87
N TRP A 860 5.91 -13.01 -17.91
CA TRP A 860 6.15 -13.27 -19.33
C TRP A 860 6.18 -14.76 -19.71
N THR A 861 7.28 -15.27 -20.27
CA THR A 861 7.44 -16.67 -20.69
C THR A 861 7.52 -17.66 -19.51
N SER A 862 7.79 -17.18 -18.29
CA SER A 862 7.69 -17.95 -17.05
C SER A 862 6.26 -17.94 -16.47
N GLY A 863 5.37 -17.10 -16.99
CA GLY A 863 3.99 -16.93 -16.54
C GLY A 863 3.89 -16.78 -15.02
N TYR A 864 2.99 -17.54 -14.41
CA TYR A 864 2.76 -17.50 -12.96
C TYR A 864 3.70 -18.39 -12.12
N THR A 865 4.92 -18.71 -12.57
CA THR A 865 5.88 -19.52 -11.78
C THR A 865 6.82 -18.69 -10.88
N ILE A 866 7.19 -17.49 -11.33
CA ILE A 866 8.12 -16.59 -10.64
C ILE A 866 7.35 -15.56 -9.79
N ARG A 867 7.97 -15.09 -8.70
CA ARG A 867 7.40 -14.19 -7.71
C ARG A 867 8.33 -13.01 -7.46
N PHE A 868 7.98 -11.82 -7.95
CA PHE A 868 8.70 -10.56 -7.66
C PHE A 868 7.93 -9.65 -6.69
N GLY A 869 6.69 -10.00 -6.33
CA GLY A 869 5.75 -9.10 -5.65
C GLY A 869 6.06 -8.86 -4.18
N LEU A 870 6.14 -7.58 -3.80
CA LEU A 870 6.05 -7.10 -2.41
C LEU A 870 4.76 -7.61 -1.72
N TYR A 871 3.67 -7.81 -2.48
CA TYR A 871 2.47 -8.50 -2.04
C TYR A 871 2.29 -9.82 -2.78
N ARG A 872 2.16 -10.91 -2.02
CA ARG A 872 1.80 -12.22 -2.54
C ARG A 872 0.37 -12.23 -3.05
N VAL A 873 0.16 -12.71 -4.27
CA VAL A 873 -1.17 -12.97 -4.86
C VAL A 873 -1.43 -14.46 -4.84
N ASP A 874 -2.50 -14.88 -4.15
CA ASP A 874 -3.08 -16.20 -4.37
C ASP A 874 -3.93 -16.13 -5.64
N TYR A 875 -3.48 -16.69 -6.75
CA TYR A 875 -4.21 -16.65 -8.02
C TYR A 875 -5.53 -17.41 -8.01
N THR A 876 -5.79 -18.27 -7.02
CA THR A 876 -7.05 -19.00 -6.86
C THR A 876 -8.17 -18.10 -6.34
N THR A 877 -7.83 -17.19 -5.42
CA THR A 877 -8.79 -16.28 -4.75
C THR A 877 -8.60 -14.81 -5.12
N LEU A 878 -7.55 -14.50 -5.90
CA LEU A 878 -7.01 -13.17 -6.16
C LEU A 878 -6.69 -12.35 -4.89
N LYS A 879 -6.56 -13.01 -3.74
CA LYS A 879 -6.27 -12.36 -2.45
C LYS A 879 -4.82 -11.89 -2.40
N ARG A 880 -4.63 -10.59 -2.12
CA ARG A 880 -3.32 -9.96 -1.88
C ARG A 880 -2.93 -10.10 -0.40
N THR A 881 -1.69 -10.48 -0.14
CA THR A 881 -1.13 -10.65 1.21
C THR A 881 0.27 -10.02 1.28
N GLN A 882 0.48 -9.10 2.21
CA GLN A 882 1.75 -8.37 2.36
C GLN A 882 2.89 -9.30 2.77
N ARG A 883 4.06 -9.19 2.14
CA ARG A 883 5.30 -9.88 2.54
C ARG A 883 6.16 -9.00 3.47
N LEU A 884 7.19 -9.59 4.09
CA LEU A 884 8.14 -8.88 4.96
C LEU A 884 8.93 -7.79 4.22
N SER A 885 9.24 -7.95 2.94
CA SER A 885 9.87 -6.91 2.11
C SER A 885 9.02 -5.64 1.93
N ALA A 886 7.72 -5.70 2.29
CA ALA A 886 6.76 -4.62 2.13
C ALA A 886 6.37 -3.93 3.45
N THR A 887 7.10 -4.17 4.55
CA THR A 887 6.88 -3.57 5.89
C THR A 887 8.07 -2.75 6.35
#